data_AF-A0A8H6SCP0-F1
#
_entry.id   AF-A0A8H6SCP0-F1
#
_cell.length_a   1.000
_cell.length_b   1.000
_cell.length_c   1.000
_cell.angle_alpha   90.00
_cell.angle_beta   90.00
_cell.angle_gamma   90.00
#
_symmetry.space_group_name_H-M   'P 1'
#
loop_
_entity.id
_entity.type
_entity.pdbx_description
1 polymer ?
#
loop_
_entity_poly.entity_id
_entity_poly.type
_entity_poly.pdbx_seq_one_letter_code
_entity_poly.pdbx_strand_id
1 'polypeptide(L)'
;MALVVARVTVAQAATIINIIIAFLQYTVGLSLIALFIYFLPPINPAVAWNVIGRKLHSSLWPTLLRSDTLKGAGGRVALFSMLSFVTTILVAVSGVIMPLGLSDGLDMCAPVRTVSATFVQDTSPLGLATSPRLDYLYGRICGAFSMVVCPGGAVNTTVIPQVIVDKFNSTPYGPFSMQFRRYYNGTSGRNWTTSVPIVATTQSLILRTGIFAVGGLVVDFDNPGVGLWNHTLPVNLKRGATWAEDLIWLEPVSACTDTNLTIDYTLQNHNDVIQVNDFNLTDRGGFYNLTHDYPILDRDGQNNLDLQHHAYKGAVLSNFYTMMKLNLTRNASYAGRVSPLSWTKTNFFPGKSQPIPLLYLGQITTPDNITVTRSDVQTACEGYGGQDIANISNVAVKCAMFLGPPQRTDGGDERVPADGSTWTQRMFTCAGSTRARMQRVEFSYNGTRELGAINIRRSNINTPVLWGMEKADLKITDVDLLWGRVADGSESDSDLWTVRSDVFYVPAGSADVWGLTTGGLPSVMPGITWAQISGVVGVSQVVDYSGLSNYALLHKYQELMQADPTNGVKQIRALMWTDVMANNLVGTASRTELQVTEHVPSVAYDLRYAIPALLLCIIWLPAVLSAVFVLLTGLLKISYLKYLLAHTSAGRIALGDSALRPMNMSVMQTTSKARGDEVEWADGPGRTPVWMEAAGEHDYEQKGIFSAVSTRDQY
;
A
#
# COMPACT_ATOMS: atom_id res chain seq x y z
N MET A 1 -9.68 23.02 -12.30
CA MET A 1 -9.01 22.10 -13.23
C MET A 1 -7.53 22.30 -13.00
N ALA A 2 -6.82 21.27 -12.52
CA ALA A 2 -5.41 21.38 -12.13
C ALA A 2 -4.54 20.78 -13.23
N LEU A 3 -3.55 21.54 -13.69
CA LEU A 3 -2.53 21.04 -14.61
C LEU A 3 -1.42 20.40 -13.77
N VAL A 4 -0.97 19.19 -14.10
CA VAL A 4 0.11 18.52 -13.36
C VAL A 4 1.33 18.34 -14.26
N VAL A 5 2.49 18.82 -13.79
CA VAL A 5 3.77 18.72 -14.51
C VAL A 5 4.75 17.91 -13.68
N ALA A 6 5.33 16.86 -14.27
CA ALA A 6 6.29 15.98 -13.61
C ALA A 6 7.72 16.53 -13.67
N ARG A 7 8.56 16.18 -12.67
CA ARG A 7 10.01 16.44 -12.63
C ARG A 7 10.44 17.91 -12.49
N VAL A 8 9.56 18.78 -12.00
CA VAL A 8 9.89 20.17 -11.69
C VAL A 8 9.56 20.41 -10.23
N THR A 9 10.40 21.13 -9.48
CA THR A 9 10.05 21.55 -8.10
C THR A 9 9.22 22.83 -8.14
N VAL A 10 8.43 23.11 -7.09
CA VAL A 10 7.71 24.39 -6.95
C VAL A 10 8.65 25.58 -7.12
N ALA A 11 9.86 25.51 -6.54
CA ALA A 11 10.88 26.55 -6.70
C ALA A 11 11.35 26.73 -8.15
N GLN A 12 11.61 25.64 -8.88
CA GLN A 12 12.00 25.70 -10.30
C GLN A 12 10.85 26.21 -11.19
N ALA A 13 9.62 25.81 -10.91
CA ALA A 13 8.46 26.29 -11.65
C ALA A 13 8.24 27.79 -11.40
N ALA A 14 8.36 28.25 -10.15
CA ALA A 14 8.23 29.66 -9.79
C ALA A 14 9.33 30.52 -10.46
N THR A 15 10.57 30.05 -10.54
CA THR A 15 11.65 30.77 -11.22
C THR A 15 11.41 30.86 -12.73
N ILE A 16 10.96 29.77 -13.38
CA ILE A 16 10.60 29.78 -14.80
C ILE A 16 9.47 30.78 -15.07
N ILE A 17 8.43 30.78 -14.24
CA ILE A 17 7.31 31.74 -14.35
C ILE A 17 7.81 33.18 -14.23
N ASN A 18 8.67 33.48 -13.25
CA ASN A 18 9.23 34.82 -13.08
C ASN A 18 10.08 35.27 -14.26
N ILE A 19 10.89 34.36 -14.84
CA ILE A 19 11.68 34.66 -16.04
C ILE A 19 10.77 35.02 -17.23
N ILE A 20 9.67 34.28 -17.42
CA ILE A 20 8.70 34.53 -18.49
C ILE A 20 8.03 35.90 -18.29
N ILE A 21 7.61 36.22 -17.06
CA ILE A 21 6.96 37.51 -16.76
C ILE A 21 7.93 38.68 -16.98
N ALA A 22 9.20 38.54 -16.58
CA ALA A 22 10.23 39.55 -16.84
C ALA A 22 10.47 39.76 -18.34
N PHE A 23 10.50 38.68 -19.12
CA PHE A 23 10.60 38.76 -20.58
C PHE A 23 9.40 39.45 -21.21
N LEU A 24 8.18 39.12 -20.77
CA LEU A 24 6.94 39.80 -21.20
C LEU A 24 7.00 41.28 -20.85
N GLN A 25 7.41 41.65 -19.64
CA GLN A 25 7.53 43.05 -19.22
C GLN A 25 8.44 43.85 -20.16
N TYR A 26 9.62 43.32 -20.46
CA TYR A 26 10.60 44.00 -21.31
C TYR A 26 10.11 44.15 -22.76
N THR A 27 9.53 43.08 -23.31
CA THR A 27 9.07 43.04 -24.70
C THR A 27 7.76 43.81 -24.94
N VAL A 28 6.82 43.82 -23.98
CA VAL A 28 5.65 44.73 -24.01
C VAL A 28 6.15 46.18 -24.05
N GLY A 29 7.08 46.57 -23.17
CA GLY A 29 7.59 47.94 -23.10
C GLY A 29 8.19 48.41 -24.44
N LEU A 30 9.05 47.59 -25.04
CA LEU A 30 9.68 47.90 -26.33
C LEU A 30 8.67 47.94 -27.49
N SER A 31 7.76 46.98 -27.57
CA SER A 31 6.76 46.91 -28.64
C SER A 31 5.78 48.08 -28.59
N LEU A 32 5.34 48.49 -27.40
CA LEU A 32 4.48 49.65 -27.23
C LEU A 32 5.16 50.95 -27.66
N ILE A 33 6.45 51.12 -27.36
CA ILE A 33 7.22 52.30 -27.81
C ILE A 33 7.35 52.33 -29.34
N ALA A 34 7.66 51.20 -29.96
CA ALA A 34 7.79 51.10 -31.42
C ALA A 34 6.45 51.42 -32.14
N LEU A 35 5.35 50.84 -31.66
CA LEU A 35 4.01 51.11 -32.19
C LEU A 35 3.57 52.56 -31.95
N PHE A 36 3.87 53.11 -30.77
CA PHE A 36 3.54 54.49 -30.45
C PHE A 36 4.20 55.48 -31.41
N ILE A 37 5.45 55.21 -31.82
CA ILE A 37 6.18 56.06 -32.78
C ILE A 37 5.65 55.87 -34.20
N TYR A 38 5.26 54.65 -34.57
CA TYR A 38 4.65 54.39 -35.88
C TYR A 38 3.30 55.09 -36.06
N PHE A 39 2.43 55.05 -35.04
CA PHE A 39 1.11 55.69 -35.10
C PHE A 39 1.13 57.20 -34.77
N LEU A 40 2.32 57.76 -34.52
CA LEU A 40 2.49 59.16 -34.19
C LEU A 40 2.17 60.04 -35.41
N PRO A 41 1.25 61.02 -35.27
CA PRO A 41 1.04 62.01 -36.31
C PRO A 41 2.33 62.82 -36.57
N PRO A 42 2.61 63.24 -37.82
CA PRO A 42 3.79 64.04 -38.15
C PRO A 42 3.76 65.45 -37.51
N ILE A 43 2.61 65.91 -37.04
CA ILE A 43 2.42 67.23 -36.41
C ILE A 43 1.67 67.01 -35.09
N ASN A 44 2.28 67.37 -33.96
CA ASN A 44 1.70 67.22 -32.63
C ASN A 44 1.79 68.53 -31.83
N PRO A 45 0.75 68.87 -31.02
CA PRO A 45 0.78 70.03 -30.14
C PRO A 45 1.83 69.88 -29.04
N ALA A 46 2.30 71.00 -28.48
CA ALA A 46 3.32 71.04 -27.41
C ALA A 46 3.02 70.11 -26.22
N VAL A 47 1.74 70.03 -25.87
CA VAL A 47 1.25 69.18 -24.77
C VAL A 47 1.43 67.69 -25.07
N ALA A 48 1.25 67.28 -26.34
CA ALA A 48 1.50 65.90 -26.76
C ALA A 48 3.00 65.56 -26.69
N TRP A 49 3.89 66.50 -27.00
CA TRP A 49 5.35 66.30 -26.86
C TRP A 49 5.80 66.07 -25.42
N ASN A 50 5.16 66.71 -24.43
CA ASN A 50 5.41 66.43 -23.01
C ASN A 50 4.99 65.01 -22.62
N VAL A 51 3.86 64.52 -23.13
CA VAL A 51 3.41 63.15 -22.91
C VAL A 51 4.33 62.14 -23.62
N ILE A 52 4.76 62.45 -24.84
CA ILE A 52 5.69 61.66 -25.65
C ILE A 52 7.05 61.54 -24.94
N GLY A 53 7.61 62.66 -24.48
CA GLY A 53 8.88 62.70 -23.75
C GLY A 53 8.85 61.87 -22.47
N ARG A 54 7.75 61.93 -21.69
CA ARG A 54 7.58 61.13 -20.47
C ARG A 54 7.49 59.62 -20.76
N LYS A 55 6.86 59.23 -21.88
CA LYS A 55 6.77 57.82 -22.30
C LYS A 55 8.09 57.28 -22.87
N LEU A 56 8.89 58.15 -23.51
CA LEU A 56 10.24 57.81 -23.98
C LEU A 56 11.26 57.70 -22.84
N HIS A 57 11.07 58.44 -21.74
CA HIS A 57 12.00 58.49 -20.58
C HIS A 57 11.50 57.81 -19.30
N SER A 58 10.42 57.02 -19.40
CA SER A 58 9.84 56.16 -18.35
C SER A 58 9.75 56.78 -16.93
N SER A 59 8.68 57.52 -16.65
CA SER A 59 8.24 57.85 -15.28
C SER A 59 6.72 57.65 -15.15
N LEU A 60 6.30 56.85 -14.16
CA LEU A 60 4.90 56.44 -13.91
C LEU A 60 4.12 57.43 -13.02
N TRP A 61 4.81 58.33 -12.34
CA TRP A 61 4.24 59.25 -11.34
C TRP A 61 3.16 60.21 -11.86
N PRO A 62 3.29 60.84 -13.05
CA PRO A 62 2.28 61.79 -13.53
C PRO A 62 0.92 61.16 -13.86
N THR A 63 0.94 59.93 -14.39
CA THR A 63 -0.29 59.18 -14.75
C THR A 63 -1.02 58.68 -13.49
N LEU A 64 -0.27 58.28 -12.45
CA LEU A 64 -0.83 57.85 -11.16
C LEU A 64 -1.48 59.02 -10.40
N LEU A 65 -0.87 60.21 -10.44
CA LEU A 65 -1.33 61.41 -9.73
C LEU A 65 -2.44 62.18 -10.46
N ARG A 66 -2.94 61.70 -11.62
CA ARG A 66 -3.90 62.42 -12.48
C ARG A 66 -3.49 63.87 -12.76
N SER A 67 -2.19 64.16 -12.81
CA SER A 67 -1.68 65.50 -13.14
C SER A 67 -1.59 65.76 -14.66
N ASP A 68 -2.16 64.85 -15.46
CA ASP A 68 -2.29 64.98 -16.90
C ASP A 68 -3.49 65.87 -17.25
N THR A 69 -3.22 67.08 -17.76
CA THR A 69 -4.24 67.92 -18.39
C THR A 69 -4.69 67.29 -19.71
N LEU A 70 -5.65 66.36 -19.65
CA LEU A 70 -6.19 65.59 -20.78
C LEU A 70 -6.94 66.40 -21.86
N LYS A 71 -6.97 67.73 -21.78
CA LYS A 71 -7.64 68.57 -22.78
C LYS A 71 -6.67 68.93 -23.91
N GLY A 72 -6.75 68.20 -25.03
CA GLY A 72 -6.11 68.56 -26.30
C GLY A 72 -5.11 67.55 -26.89
N ALA A 73 -4.87 66.41 -26.25
CA ALA A 73 -4.06 65.34 -26.84
C ALA A 73 -4.89 64.48 -27.81
N GLY A 74 -4.36 64.18 -29.00
CA GLY A 74 -5.06 63.35 -29.99
C GLY A 74 -5.41 61.95 -29.45
N GLY A 75 -6.58 61.42 -29.83
CA GLY A 75 -7.14 60.18 -29.27
C GLY A 75 -6.24 58.93 -29.35
N ARG A 76 -5.34 58.86 -30.34
CA ARG A 76 -4.34 57.78 -30.47
C ARG A 76 -3.33 57.79 -29.33
N VAL A 77 -2.89 58.97 -28.88
CA VAL A 77 -1.92 59.12 -27.79
C VAL A 77 -2.55 58.74 -26.44
N ALA A 78 -3.82 59.09 -26.24
CA ALA A 78 -4.57 58.69 -25.05
C ALA A 78 -4.75 57.16 -24.96
N LEU A 79 -5.05 56.50 -26.08
CA LEU A 79 -5.20 55.04 -26.16
C LEU A 79 -3.90 54.31 -25.75
N PHE A 80 -2.75 54.69 -26.32
CA PHE A 80 -1.45 54.09 -25.96
C PHE A 80 -1.04 54.39 -24.52
N SER A 81 -1.40 55.56 -23.99
CA SER A 81 -1.15 55.89 -22.58
C SER A 81 -1.92 55.00 -21.62
N MET A 82 -3.21 54.76 -21.91
CA MET A 82 -4.06 53.83 -21.15
C MET A 82 -3.56 52.38 -21.24
N LEU A 83 -3.23 51.91 -22.45
CA LEU A 83 -2.75 50.55 -22.67
C LEU A 83 -1.43 50.29 -21.92
N SER A 84 -0.51 51.25 -21.95
CA SER A 84 0.74 51.22 -21.18
C SER A 84 0.46 51.10 -19.68
N PHE A 85 -0.47 51.87 -19.12
CA PHE A 85 -0.82 51.79 -17.70
C PHE A 85 -1.44 50.43 -17.32
N VAL A 86 -2.40 49.94 -18.11
CA VAL A 86 -3.06 48.64 -17.88
C VAL A 86 -2.06 47.49 -17.94
N THR A 87 -1.14 47.49 -18.92
CA THR A 87 -0.10 46.45 -19.02
C THR A 87 0.87 46.47 -17.83
N THR A 88 1.27 47.64 -17.32
CA THR A 88 2.14 47.72 -16.12
C THR A 88 1.46 47.13 -14.89
N ILE A 89 0.17 47.41 -14.68
CA ILE A 89 -0.61 46.81 -13.59
C ILE A 89 -0.74 45.30 -13.78
N LEU A 90 -1.08 44.84 -15.00
CA LEU A 90 -1.21 43.41 -15.27
C LEU A 90 0.10 42.64 -15.08
N VAL A 91 1.25 43.22 -15.44
CA VAL A 91 2.56 42.63 -15.17
C VAL A 91 2.81 42.52 -13.67
N ALA A 92 2.56 43.59 -12.91
CA ALA A 92 2.75 43.59 -11.46
C ALA A 92 1.85 42.56 -10.76
N VAL A 93 0.57 42.53 -11.13
CA VAL A 93 -0.41 41.58 -10.58
C VAL A 93 -0.09 40.14 -10.99
N SER A 94 0.30 39.90 -12.25
CA SER A 94 0.67 38.57 -12.73
C SER A 94 1.94 38.06 -12.04
N GLY A 95 2.94 38.92 -11.83
CA GLY A 95 4.18 38.58 -11.12
C GLY A 95 3.96 38.10 -9.69
N VAL A 96 2.92 38.61 -9.02
CA VAL A 96 2.59 38.22 -7.64
C VAL A 96 1.62 37.03 -7.61
N ILE A 97 0.54 37.06 -8.41
CA ILE A 97 -0.55 36.08 -8.33
C ILE A 97 -0.19 34.75 -9.02
N MET A 98 0.56 34.77 -10.10
CA MET A 98 0.80 33.56 -10.90
C MET A 98 1.63 32.50 -10.15
N PRO A 99 2.66 32.84 -9.34
CA PRO A 99 3.36 31.87 -8.50
C PRO A 99 2.54 31.29 -7.35
N LEU A 100 1.52 32.00 -6.84
CA LEU A 100 0.66 31.54 -5.75
C LEU A 100 -0.21 30.31 -6.12
N GLY A 101 -0.41 30.05 -7.41
CA GLY A 101 -1.15 28.88 -7.89
C GLY A 101 -0.35 27.57 -7.88
N LEU A 102 0.93 27.59 -7.50
CA LEU A 102 1.79 26.41 -7.43
C LEU A 102 1.58 25.69 -6.10
N SER A 103 1.33 24.39 -6.18
CA SER A 103 1.27 23.49 -5.02
C SER A 103 2.06 22.22 -5.33
N ASP A 104 2.60 21.59 -4.28
CA ASP A 104 3.14 20.24 -4.42
C ASP A 104 1.99 19.31 -4.83
N GLY A 105 2.14 18.65 -5.97
CA GLY A 105 1.21 17.62 -6.44
C GLY A 105 1.54 16.28 -5.81
N LEU A 106 0.63 15.32 -5.98
CA LEU A 106 0.88 13.93 -5.56
C LEU A 106 2.15 13.40 -6.25
N ASP A 107 3.00 12.69 -5.52
CA ASP A 107 4.18 12.05 -6.13
C ASP A 107 3.72 11.14 -7.27
N MET A 108 4.29 11.36 -8.46
CA MET A 108 4.00 10.53 -9.63
C MET A 108 4.98 9.37 -9.71
N CYS A 109 4.54 8.26 -10.30
CA CYS A 109 5.43 7.15 -10.61
C CYS A 109 6.24 7.45 -11.87
N ALA A 110 7.56 7.45 -11.76
CA ALA A 110 8.47 7.46 -12.91
C ALA A 110 8.31 6.18 -13.76
N PRO A 111 8.76 6.19 -15.04
CA PRO A 111 8.86 4.95 -15.82
C PRO A 111 9.71 3.90 -15.09
N VAL A 112 9.32 2.64 -15.27
CA VAL A 112 9.96 1.48 -14.62
C VAL A 112 11.46 1.46 -14.93
N ARG A 113 12.27 1.31 -13.88
CA ARG A 113 13.73 1.22 -13.97
C ARG A 113 14.24 0.07 -13.11
N THR A 114 15.21 -0.68 -13.62
CA THR A 114 15.96 -1.66 -12.82
C THR A 114 16.86 -0.96 -11.81
N VAL A 115 16.70 -1.29 -10.53
CA VAL A 115 17.50 -0.76 -9.42
C VAL A 115 18.05 -1.92 -8.60
N SER A 116 19.24 -1.76 -8.03
CA SER A 116 19.80 -2.76 -7.12
C SER A 116 18.96 -2.86 -5.84
N ALA A 117 18.92 -4.06 -5.28
CA ALA A 117 18.19 -4.37 -4.07
C ALA A 117 19.12 -5.02 -3.04
N THR A 118 18.86 -4.74 -1.77
CA THR A 118 19.62 -5.30 -0.65
C THR A 118 18.67 -5.81 0.41
N PHE A 119 19.05 -6.92 1.04
CA PHE A 119 18.37 -7.46 2.20
C PHE A 119 18.33 -6.42 3.34
N VAL A 120 17.16 -6.27 3.95
CA VAL A 120 16.96 -5.47 5.16
C VAL A 120 16.64 -6.42 6.31
N GLN A 121 17.42 -6.33 7.37
CA GLN A 121 17.22 -7.18 8.53
C GLN A 121 15.98 -6.75 9.32
N ASP A 122 15.16 -7.72 9.72
CA ASP A 122 14.05 -7.50 10.64
C ASP A 122 14.54 -7.32 12.08
N THR A 123 14.11 -6.22 12.71
CA THR A 123 14.40 -5.87 14.10
C THR A 123 13.29 -6.29 15.07
N SER A 124 12.18 -6.86 14.57
CA SER A 124 11.09 -7.38 15.39
C SER A 124 11.54 -8.58 16.25
N PRO A 125 10.77 -8.99 17.29
CA PRO A 125 11.04 -10.20 18.05
C PRO A 125 11.21 -11.45 17.17
N LEU A 126 10.47 -11.53 16.06
CA LEU A 126 10.60 -12.63 15.09
C LEU A 126 11.95 -12.58 14.35
N GLY A 127 12.41 -11.39 13.96
CA GLY A 127 13.74 -11.19 13.39
C GLY A 127 14.85 -11.62 14.33
N LEU A 128 14.76 -11.22 15.62
CA LEU A 128 15.71 -11.61 16.67
C LEU A 128 15.72 -13.13 16.94
N ALA A 129 14.57 -13.77 16.84
CA ALA A 129 14.45 -15.22 17.03
C ALA A 129 14.87 -16.03 15.80
N THR A 130 15.14 -15.40 14.66
CA THR A 130 15.51 -16.12 13.43
C THR A 130 16.99 -16.50 13.49
N SER A 131 17.30 -17.80 13.46
CA SER A 131 18.70 -18.30 13.45
C SER A 131 19.48 -17.77 12.22
N PRO A 132 20.83 -17.76 12.22
CA PRO A 132 21.63 -17.57 11.01
C PRO A 132 21.24 -18.58 9.91
N ARG A 133 21.42 -18.24 8.63
CA ARG A 133 20.91 -19.03 7.49
C ARG A 133 21.97 -19.87 6.75
N LEU A 134 23.24 -19.54 6.93
CA LEU A 134 24.35 -20.12 6.14
C LEU A 134 24.51 -21.62 6.38
N ASP A 135 24.18 -22.11 7.57
CA ASP A 135 24.42 -23.49 7.98
C ASP A 135 23.15 -24.35 7.97
N TYR A 136 22.10 -23.94 7.24
CA TYR A 136 20.85 -24.71 7.17
C TYR A 136 21.01 -25.93 6.25
N LEU A 137 20.79 -27.12 6.79
CA LEU A 137 20.91 -28.39 6.08
C LEU A 137 19.53 -28.97 5.82
N TYR A 138 19.11 -28.97 4.55
CA TYR A 138 17.95 -29.73 4.11
C TYR A 138 18.25 -31.22 4.21
N GLY A 139 17.34 -31.98 4.81
CA GLY A 139 17.49 -33.42 4.94
C GLY A 139 16.14 -34.10 5.02
N ARG A 140 16.03 -35.28 4.40
CA ARG A 140 14.81 -36.08 4.36
C ARG A 140 15.00 -37.44 5.01
N ILE A 141 13.96 -37.94 5.66
CA ILE A 141 13.94 -39.30 6.23
C ILE A 141 12.77 -40.05 5.61
N CYS A 142 13.00 -41.28 5.16
CA CYS A 142 11.94 -42.14 4.65
C CYS A 142 11.86 -43.46 5.44
N GLY A 143 10.62 -43.88 5.70
CA GLY A 143 10.27 -45.06 6.47
C GLY A 143 9.98 -44.77 7.95
N ALA A 144 8.72 -45.02 8.37
CA ALA A 144 8.27 -44.84 9.74
C ALA A 144 8.91 -45.87 10.69
N PHE A 145 8.78 -47.16 10.36
CA PHE A 145 9.22 -48.26 11.23
C PHE A 145 10.57 -48.85 10.81
N SER A 146 10.75 -49.07 9.51
CA SER A 146 12.01 -49.51 8.90
C SER A 146 12.52 -48.44 7.95
N MET A 147 13.84 -48.29 7.82
CA MET A 147 14.41 -47.37 6.83
C MET A 147 14.02 -47.83 5.42
N VAL A 148 13.55 -46.89 4.61
CA VAL A 148 13.27 -47.12 3.19
C VAL A 148 14.06 -46.11 2.37
N VAL A 149 14.41 -46.47 1.14
CA VAL A 149 15.09 -45.58 0.21
C VAL A 149 14.16 -44.44 -0.17
N CYS A 150 14.57 -43.20 0.10
CA CYS A 150 13.84 -42.04 -0.38
C CYS A 150 13.89 -41.94 -1.91
N PRO A 151 12.88 -41.31 -2.56
CA PRO A 151 12.87 -41.16 -4.01
C PRO A 151 14.15 -40.51 -4.53
N GLY A 152 14.71 -41.09 -5.59
CA GLY A 152 15.99 -40.67 -6.21
C GLY A 152 17.25 -40.85 -5.34
N GLY A 153 17.11 -41.27 -4.08
CA GLY A 153 18.19 -41.33 -3.08
C GLY A 153 18.92 -42.66 -3.02
N ALA A 154 19.97 -42.68 -2.20
CA ALA A 154 20.68 -43.90 -1.81
C ALA A 154 20.12 -44.47 -0.50
N VAL A 155 20.49 -45.70 -0.16
CA VAL A 155 20.17 -46.30 1.15
C VAL A 155 20.91 -45.54 2.25
N ASN A 156 20.26 -45.30 3.40
CA ASN A 156 20.86 -44.71 4.62
C ASN A 156 21.41 -43.27 4.49
N THR A 157 20.81 -42.42 3.66
CA THR A 157 21.19 -41.00 3.55
C THR A 157 20.01 -40.06 3.76
N THR A 158 20.26 -38.91 4.39
CA THR A 158 19.33 -37.77 4.42
C THR A 158 19.45 -36.84 3.23
N VAL A 159 20.52 -36.97 2.46
CA VAL A 159 20.87 -36.04 1.40
C VAL A 159 19.87 -36.17 0.26
N ILE A 160 19.25 -35.06 -0.10
CA ILE A 160 18.35 -34.99 -1.24
C ILE A 160 19.20 -35.02 -2.51
N PRO A 161 18.91 -35.90 -3.48
CA PRO A 161 19.67 -36.01 -4.72
C PRO A 161 19.73 -34.68 -5.47
N GLN A 162 20.89 -34.32 -6.00
CA GLN A 162 21.07 -33.05 -6.71
C GLN A 162 20.14 -32.92 -7.93
N VAL A 163 19.86 -34.03 -8.62
CA VAL A 163 18.89 -34.06 -9.74
C VAL A 163 17.50 -33.58 -9.32
N ILE A 164 17.03 -33.96 -8.12
CA ILE A 164 15.75 -33.50 -7.59
C ILE A 164 15.84 -32.04 -7.15
N VAL A 165 16.95 -31.63 -6.54
CA VAL A 165 17.22 -30.24 -6.15
C VAL A 165 17.18 -29.31 -7.37
N ASP A 166 17.86 -29.67 -8.45
CA ASP A 166 17.95 -28.87 -9.68
C ASP A 166 16.57 -28.71 -10.35
N LYS A 167 15.74 -29.77 -10.36
CA LYS A 167 14.36 -29.71 -10.88
C LYS A 167 13.51 -28.71 -10.10
N PHE A 168 13.56 -28.76 -8.77
CA PHE A 168 12.80 -27.86 -7.91
C PHE A 168 13.38 -26.45 -7.80
N ASN A 169 14.67 -26.25 -8.10
CA ASN A 169 15.33 -24.95 -8.22
C ASN A 169 15.21 -24.34 -9.62
N SER A 170 14.55 -25.01 -10.57
CA SER A 170 14.25 -24.46 -11.90
C SER A 170 13.45 -23.15 -11.84
N THR A 171 12.75 -22.91 -10.73
CA THR A 171 12.14 -21.62 -10.40
C THR A 171 12.49 -21.23 -8.96
N PRO A 172 12.46 -19.93 -8.58
CA PRO A 172 12.71 -19.51 -7.19
C PRO A 172 11.55 -19.86 -6.23
N TYR A 173 10.59 -20.66 -6.69
CA TYR A 173 9.33 -20.96 -6.02
C TYR A 173 9.20 -22.45 -5.68
N GLY A 174 10.33 -23.12 -5.47
CA GLY A 174 10.41 -24.50 -5.02
C GLY A 174 10.38 -24.66 -3.49
N PRO A 175 10.38 -25.89 -2.98
CA PRO A 175 10.47 -26.21 -1.55
C PRO A 175 11.76 -25.71 -0.88
N PHE A 176 12.82 -25.43 -1.66
CA PHE A 176 14.09 -24.90 -1.15
C PHE A 176 14.12 -23.37 -1.00
N SER A 177 13.01 -22.71 -1.32
CA SER A 177 12.79 -21.26 -1.08
C SER A 177 12.24 -20.95 0.31
N MET A 178 12.09 -21.96 1.16
CA MET A 178 11.59 -21.85 2.53
C MET A 178 12.51 -22.58 3.51
N GLN A 179 12.57 -22.10 4.75
CA GLN A 179 13.34 -22.67 5.86
C GLN A 179 12.56 -22.55 7.18
N PHE A 180 12.88 -23.39 8.17
CA PHE A 180 12.38 -23.18 9.53
C PHE A 180 13.00 -21.91 10.12
N ARG A 181 12.18 -21.09 10.79
CA ARG A 181 12.66 -19.85 11.44
C ARG A 181 13.72 -20.15 12.48
N ARG A 182 13.50 -21.19 13.29
CA ARG A 182 14.45 -21.65 14.31
C ARG A 182 14.81 -23.10 14.04
N TYR A 183 16.09 -23.37 14.12
CA TYR A 183 16.64 -24.71 14.01
C TYR A 183 17.91 -24.80 14.85
N TYR A 184 18.31 -26.01 15.20
CA TYR A 184 19.65 -26.29 15.66
C TYR A 184 20.29 -27.35 14.76
N ASN A 185 21.60 -27.25 14.59
CA ASN A 185 22.37 -28.27 13.89
C ASN A 185 22.67 -29.40 14.88
N GLY A 186 22.17 -30.58 14.58
CA GLY A 186 22.31 -31.74 15.44
C GLY A 186 22.09 -33.03 14.68
N THR A 187 22.20 -34.14 15.40
CA THR A 187 21.75 -35.43 14.91
C THR A 187 20.24 -35.54 15.09
N SER A 188 19.53 -35.67 13.98
CA SER A 188 18.13 -36.09 13.95
C SER A 188 18.00 -37.56 14.35
N GLY A 189 16.76 -38.05 14.45
CA GLY A 189 16.51 -39.47 14.70
C GLY A 189 17.35 -40.36 13.77
N ARG A 190 17.95 -41.42 14.33
CA ARG A 190 18.86 -42.35 13.64
C ARG A 190 20.28 -41.82 13.31
N ASN A 191 20.78 -40.82 14.05
CA ASN A 191 22.16 -40.28 13.99
C ASN A 191 22.52 -39.54 12.68
N TRP A 192 21.54 -38.90 12.04
CA TRP A 192 21.77 -38.21 10.77
C TRP A 192 21.93 -36.70 10.93
N THR A 193 22.90 -36.11 10.23
CA THR A 193 23.19 -34.68 10.26
C THR A 193 22.23 -33.90 9.36
N THR A 194 21.24 -33.25 9.97
CA THR A 194 20.28 -32.36 9.31
C THR A 194 19.92 -31.24 10.28
N SER A 195 19.39 -30.12 9.79
CA SER A 195 18.84 -29.10 10.66
C SER A 195 17.54 -29.62 11.29
N VAL A 196 17.45 -29.58 12.63
CA VAL A 196 16.26 -30.00 13.36
C VAL A 196 15.41 -28.77 13.68
N PRO A 197 14.12 -28.74 13.30
CA PRO A 197 13.23 -27.62 13.57
C PRO A 197 12.97 -27.40 15.06
N ILE A 198 12.90 -26.13 15.47
CA ILE A 198 12.35 -25.73 16.77
C ILE A 198 11.02 -25.05 16.51
N VAL A 199 9.92 -25.79 16.70
CA VAL A 199 8.56 -25.26 16.53
C VAL A 199 8.11 -24.59 17.83
N ALA A 200 7.96 -23.27 17.82
CA ALA A 200 7.57 -22.49 18.98
C ALA A 200 6.89 -21.17 18.57
N THR A 201 6.14 -20.56 19.49
CA THR A 201 5.64 -19.19 19.31
C THR A 201 6.63 -18.20 19.94
N THR A 202 7.27 -17.37 19.13
CA THR A 202 8.11 -16.26 19.59
C THR A 202 7.25 -15.06 19.99
N GLN A 203 6.26 -14.72 19.17
CA GLN A 203 5.33 -13.63 19.41
C GLN A 203 3.97 -14.00 18.82
N SER A 204 2.89 -13.79 19.57
CA SER A 204 1.55 -13.96 19.02
C SER A 204 1.13 -12.72 18.25
N LEU A 205 0.80 -12.92 16.97
CA LEU A 205 0.34 -11.91 16.04
C LEU A 205 -1.16 -11.98 15.79
N ILE A 206 -1.85 -12.97 16.36
CA ILE A 206 -3.26 -13.28 16.06
C ILE A 206 -4.24 -12.12 16.33
N LEU A 207 -3.91 -11.20 17.23
CA LEU A 207 -4.71 -10.00 17.53
C LEU A 207 -4.46 -8.85 16.55
N ARG A 208 -3.34 -8.86 15.81
CA ARG A 208 -3.01 -7.84 14.83
C ARG A 208 -3.94 -7.95 13.62
N THR A 209 -4.16 -6.82 12.95
CA THR A 209 -4.99 -6.69 11.74
C THR A 209 -4.13 -6.17 10.60
N GLY A 210 -4.62 -6.35 9.37
CA GLY A 210 -3.93 -5.90 8.16
C GLY A 210 -2.85 -6.85 7.65
N ILE A 211 -2.22 -6.40 6.57
CA ILE A 211 -1.08 -7.03 5.92
C ILE A 211 0.22 -6.31 6.31
N PHE A 212 1.26 -7.07 6.67
CA PHE A 212 2.54 -6.52 7.08
C PHE A 212 3.69 -7.51 6.84
N ALA A 213 4.92 -6.98 6.78
CA ALA A 213 6.12 -7.81 6.68
C ALA A 213 6.63 -8.23 8.08
N VAL A 214 7.13 -9.47 8.19
CA VAL A 214 7.87 -10.01 9.35
C VAL A 214 9.04 -10.84 8.83
N GLY A 215 10.11 -11.07 9.61
CA GLY A 215 11.34 -11.74 9.17
C GLY A 215 11.13 -12.88 8.18
N GLY A 216 11.50 -12.69 6.90
CA GLY A 216 11.37 -13.69 5.84
C GLY A 216 9.96 -13.94 5.27
N LEU A 217 8.93 -13.20 5.68
CA LEU A 217 7.54 -13.39 5.24
C LEU A 217 6.79 -12.06 5.05
N VAL A 218 5.71 -12.12 4.27
CA VAL A 218 4.59 -11.18 4.34
C VAL A 218 3.40 -11.93 4.95
N VAL A 219 2.75 -11.34 5.94
CA VAL A 219 1.64 -11.97 6.67
C VAL A 219 0.40 -11.10 6.54
N ASP A 220 -0.74 -11.72 6.28
CA ASP A 220 -2.03 -11.05 6.18
C ASP A 220 -3.01 -11.71 7.14
N PHE A 221 -3.58 -10.94 8.06
CA PHE A 221 -4.62 -11.42 8.99
C PHE A 221 -6.04 -11.02 8.59
N ASP A 222 -6.20 -10.06 7.66
CA ASP A 222 -7.52 -9.70 7.12
C ASP A 222 -7.98 -10.76 6.12
N ASN A 223 -7.04 -11.25 5.31
CA ASN A 223 -7.22 -12.43 4.48
C ASN A 223 -6.12 -13.45 4.82
N PRO A 224 -6.35 -14.29 5.86
CA PRO A 224 -5.36 -15.16 6.48
C PRO A 224 -4.43 -15.88 5.48
N GLY A 225 -3.13 -15.80 5.73
CA GLY A 225 -2.10 -16.55 5.01
C GLY A 225 -0.72 -15.90 5.09
N VAL A 226 0.28 -16.60 4.54
CA VAL A 226 1.68 -16.15 4.55
C VAL A 226 2.29 -16.22 3.16
N GLY A 227 2.96 -15.15 2.75
CA GLY A 227 3.77 -15.06 1.53
C GLY A 227 5.25 -15.23 1.84
N LEU A 228 5.95 -16.06 1.07
CA LEU A 228 7.39 -16.27 1.22
C LEU A 228 8.17 -15.10 0.61
N TRP A 229 8.89 -14.32 1.42
CA TRP A 229 9.61 -13.13 0.94
C TRP A 229 10.87 -12.81 1.74
N ASN A 230 12.03 -12.74 1.09
CA ASN A 230 13.31 -12.46 1.75
C ASN A 230 13.69 -10.96 1.75
N HIS A 231 12.82 -10.10 2.30
CA HIS A 231 13.08 -8.71 2.72
C HIS A 231 14.03 -7.87 1.85
N THR A 232 13.94 -8.02 0.53
CA THR A 232 14.80 -7.28 -0.41
C THR A 232 14.16 -5.95 -0.75
N LEU A 233 14.80 -4.85 -0.33
CA LEU A 233 14.34 -3.50 -0.65
C LEU A 233 15.27 -2.84 -1.67
N PRO A 234 14.72 -2.01 -2.59
CA PRO A 234 15.54 -1.28 -3.53
C PRO A 234 16.38 -0.20 -2.83
N VAL A 235 17.56 0.09 -3.36
CA VAL A 235 18.52 1.04 -2.78
C VAL A 235 18.68 2.30 -3.61
N ASN A 236 19.29 3.34 -3.04
CA ASN A 236 19.59 4.64 -3.68
C ASN A 236 18.36 5.48 -4.10
N LEU A 237 17.22 5.30 -3.41
CA LEU A 237 15.97 6.02 -3.68
C LEU A 237 15.61 6.93 -2.51
N LYS A 238 15.66 8.26 -2.72
CA LYS A 238 15.49 9.25 -1.64
C LYS A 238 14.04 9.52 -1.28
N ARG A 239 13.12 9.42 -2.25
CA ARG A 239 11.71 9.84 -2.09
C ARG A 239 10.75 8.68 -1.94
N GLY A 240 11.26 7.45 -1.86
CA GLY A 240 10.43 6.27 -1.92
C GLY A 240 10.30 5.70 -3.32
N ALA A 241 9.70 4.53 -3.37
CA ALA A 241 9.38 3.88 -4.63
C ALA A 241 8.33 2.79 -4.44
N THR A 242 7.78 2.36 -5.57
CA THR A 242 6.86 1.23 -5.68
C THR A 242 7.47 0.15 -6.56
N TRP A 243 7.35 -1.11 -6.16
CA TRP A 243 7.77 -2.27 -6.95
C TRP A 243 6.83 -3.44 -6.71
N ALA A 244 6.84 -4.42 -7.61
CA ALA A 244 6.02 -5.61 -7.47
C ALA A 244 6.86 -6.87 -7.59
N GLU A 245 6.53 -7.88 -6.77
CA GLU A 245 7.13 -9.19 -6.81
C GLU A 245 6.05 -10.27 -6.82
N ASP A 246 6.31 -11.35 -7.56
CA ASP A 246 5.46 -12.53 -7.53
C ASP A 246 5.99 -13.47 -6.45
N LEU A 247 5.14 -13.87 -5.50
CA LEU A 247 5.47 -14.71 -4.35
C LEU A 247 4.60 -15.97 -4.34
N ILE A 248 5.12 -17.06 -3.73
CA ILE A 248 4.25 -18.14 -3.29
C ILE A 248 3.54 -17.68 -2.03
N TRP A 249 2.22 -17.76 -2.06
CA TRP A 249 1.36 -17.54 -0.93
C TRP A 249 0.78 -18.88 -0.44
N LEU A 250 0.89 -19.14 0.85
CA LEU A 250 0.29 -20.28 1.52
C LEU A 250 -0.97 -19.83 2.25
N GLU A 251 -2.11 -20.33 1.79
CA GLU A 251 -3.43 -19.96 2.30
C GLU A 251 -3.99 -21.11 3.15
N PRO A 252 -4.37 -20.86 4.42
CA PRO A 252 -5.17 -21.78 5.19
C PRO A 252 -6.61 -21.78 4.66
N VAL A 253 -7.01 -22.89 4.05
CA VAL A 253 -8.40 -23.11 3.65
C VAL A 253 -9.04 -24.09 4.61
N SER A 254 -10.21 -23.73 5.13
CA SER A 254 -10.98 -24.63 5.98
C SER A 254 -12.47 -24.47 5.74
N ALA A 255 -13.21 -25.49 6.14
CA ALA A 255 -14.65 -25.56 6.08
C ALA A 255 -15.14 -26.22 7.37
N CYS A 256 -16.25 -25.72 7.93
CA CYS A 256 -16.78 -26.16 9.21
C CYS A 256 -18.26 -26.51 9.06
N THR A 257 -18.67 -27.57 9.75
CA THR A 257 -20.07 -27.99 9.88
C THR A 257 -20.43 -27.99 11.36
N ASP A 258 -21.52 -27.32 11.71
CA ASP A 258 -22.08 -27.42 13.05
C ASP A 258 -22.63 -28.83 13.29
N THR A 259 -22.29 -29.43 14.42
CA THR A 259 -22.82 -30.75 14.78
C THR A 259 -24.26 -30.68 15.30
N ASN A 260 -24.79 -29.47 15.52
CA ASN A 260 -26.05 -29.19 16.21
C ASN A 260 -26.09 -29.79 17.62
N LEU A 261 -24.93 -29.86 18.27
CA LEU A 261 -24.78 -30.24 19.67
C LEU A 261 -24.13 -29.07 20.43
N THR A 262 -24.61 -28.80 21.64
CA THR A 262 -24.04 -27.76 22.50
C THR A 262 -23.62 -28.35 23.84
N ILE A 263 -22.56 -27.76 24.40
CA ILE A 263 -22.16 -27.98 25.78
C ILE A 263 -22.73 -26.83 26.60
N ASP A 264 -23.72 -27.14 27.42
CA ASP A 264 -24.39 -26.18 28.29
C ASP A 264 -23.93 -26.45 29.73
N TYR A 265 -23.54 -25.41 30.47
CA TYR A 265 -23.02 -25.56 31.83
C TYR A 265 -23.32 -24.33 32.68
N THR A 266 -23.28 -24.52 34.00
CA THR A 266 -23.44 -23.46 34.99
C THR A 266 -22.13 -23.29 35.77
N LEU A 267 -21.78 -22.05 36.08
CA LEU A 267 -20.67 -21.75 36.99
C LEU A 267 -21.24 -21.53 38.37
N GLN A 268 -20.72 -22.24 39.36
CA GLN A 268 -21.08 -22.04 40.76
C GLN A 268 -19.83 -21.82 41.62
N ASN A 269 -19.92 -20.91 42.57
CA ASN A 269 -18.86 -20.69 43.54
C ASN A 269 -18.96 -21.75 44.66
N HIS A 270 -17.92 -22.57 44.82
CA HIS A 270 -17.83 -23.54 45.89
C HIS A 270 -16.51 -23.38 46.66
N ASN A 271 -16.60 -22.90 47.90
CA ASN A 271 -15.46 -22.62 48.78
C ASN A 271 -14.39 -21.71 48.14
N ASP A 272 -14.82 -20.57 47.57
CA ASP A 272 -13.98 -19.59 46.88
C ASP A 272 -13.27 -20.10 45.60
N VAL A 273 -13.72 -21.25 45.08
CA VAL A 273 -13.29 -21.80 43.79
C VAL A 273 -14.48 -21.88 42.84
N ILE A 274 -14.35 -21.33 41.63
CA ILE A 274 -15.36 -21.46 40.58
C ILE A 274 -15.36 -22.92 40.10
N GLN A 275 -16.48 -23.61 40.30
CA GLN A 275 -16.72 -24.97 39.82
C GLN A 275 -17.74 -24.98 38.68
N VAL A 276 -17.56 -25.95 37.78
CA VAL A 276 -18.49 -26.22 36.68
C VAL A 276 -19.55 -27.20 37.19
N ASN A 277 -20.79 -26.75 37.22
CA ASN A 277 -21.97 -27.56 37.51
C ASN A 277 -22.84 -27.71 36.26
N ASP A 278 -23.79 -28.66 36.32
CA ASP A 278 -24.75 -28.95 35.25
C ASP A 278 -24.12 -29.11 33.85
N PHE A 279 -22.93 -29.72 33.79
CA PHE A 279 -22.17 -29.90 32.54
C PHE A 279 -22.87 -30.91 31.63
N ASN A 280 -23.60 -30.39 30.64
CA ASN A 280 -24.54 -31.18 29.87
C ASN A 280 -24.29 -31.06 28.37
N LEU A 281 -24.48 -32.18 27.66
CA LEU A 281 -24.59 -32.21 26.21
C LEU A 281 -26.05 -32.05 25.81
N THR A 282 -26.37 -30.97 25.09
CA THR A 282 -27.73 -30.68 24.64
C THR A 282 -27.86 -30.93 23.13
N ASP A 283 -28.86 -31.71 22.75
CA ASP A 283 -29.18 -31.99 21.34
C ASP A 283 -29.99 -30.83 20.74
N ARG A 284 -29.43 -30.12 19.76
CA ARG A 284 -30.10 -29.05 19.00
C ARG A 284 -30.50 -29.51 17.58
N GLY A 285 -30.34 -30.79 17.24
CA GLY A 285 -30.47 -31.29 15.87
C GLY A 285 -29.42 -32.30 15.46
N GLY A 286 -28.49 -32.64 16.35
CA GLY A 286 -27.35 -33.50 16.05
C GLY A 286 -27.71 -34.99 16.04
N PHE A 287 -28.66 -35.42 16.85
CA PHE A 287 -29.06 -36.84 16.91
C PHE A 287 -30.38 -37.12 16.19
N TYR A 288 -31.45 -36.40 16.51
CA TYR A 288 -32.78 -36.72 15.95
C TYR A 288 -32.89 -36.46 14.43
N ASN A 289 -32.12 -35.51 13.88
CA ASN A 289 -32.09 -35.17 12.45
C ASN A 289 -30.84 -35.70 11.73
N LEU A 290 -30.15 -36.69 12.30
CA LEU A 290 -28.94 -37.25 11.71
C LEU A 290 -29.28 -37.97 10.39
N THR A 291 -28.42 -37.90 9.37
CA THR A 291 -28.64 -38.56 8.05
C THR A 291 -28.47 -40.08 8.09
N HIS A 292 -29.37 -40.83 7.43
CA HIS A 292 -29.28 -42.29 7.36
C HIS A 292 -28.17 -42.78 6.44
N ASP A 293 -27.78 -41.98 5.45
CA ASP A 293 -26.80 -42.36 4.45
C ASP A 293 -25.38 -42.05 4.91
N TYR A 294 -24.45 -42.95 4.59
CA TYR A 294 -23.03 -42.74 4.86
C TYR A 294 -22.45 -41.72 3.87
N PRO A 295 -21.85 -40.60 4.33
CA PRO A 295 -21.25 -39.62 3.41
C PRO A 295 -19.97 -40.17 2.75
N ILE A 296 -19.91 -40.17 1.42
CA ILE A 296 -18.78 -40.68 0.63
C ILE A 296 -17.96 -39.49 0.13
N LEU A 297 -16.64 -39.56 0.26
CA LEU A 297 -15.72 -38.52 -0.20
C LEU A 297 -15.23 -38.79 -1.63
N ASP A 298 -14.99 -37.73 -2.40
CA ASP A 298 -14.25 -37.81 -3.66
C ASP A 298 -12.76 -38.13 -3.38
N ARG A 299 -12.11 -38.81 -4.32
CA ARG A 299 -10.69 -39.18 -4.23
C ARG A 299 -9.76 -38.21 -4.97
N ASP A 300 -10.28 -37.28 -5.79
CA ASP A 300 -9.44 -36.26 -6.44
C ASP A 300 -9.23 -35.03 -5.55
N GLY A 301 -8.19 -35.08 -4.72
CA GLY A 301 -7.85 -33.99 -3.80
C GLY A 301 -7.26 -32.75 -4.44
N GLN A 302 -6.81 -32.76 -5.70
CA GLN A 302 -6.15 -31.58 -6.30
C GLN A 302 -7.10 -30.70 -7.11
N ASN A 303 -7.97 -31.31 -7.93
CA ASN A 303 -8.87 -30.53 -8.78
C ASN A 303 -10.23 -30.26 -8.11
N ASN A 304 -10.67 -31.13 -7.19
CA ASN A 304 -12.03 -31.08 -6.63
C ASN A 304 -12.07 -31.32 -5.11
N LEU A 305 -11.23 -30.60 -4.34
CA LEU A 305 -11.23 -30.75 -2.89
C LEU A 305 -12.43 -30.07 -2.23
N ASP A 306 -13.42 -30.86 -1.83
CA ASP A 306 -14.58 -30.39 -1.05
C ASP A 306 -14.37 -30.53 0.47
N LEU A 307 -13.69 -29.56 1.08
CA LEU A 307 -13.50 -29.51 2.53
C LEU A 307 -14.82 -29.49 3.32
N GLN A 308 -15.91 -28.96 2.75
CA GLN A 308 -17.20 -28.92 3.45
C GLN A 308 -17.75 -30.34 3.58
N HIS A 309 -17.63 -31.16 2.53
CA HIS A 309 -18.07 -32.55 2.58
C HIS A 309 -17.24 -33.40 3.56
N HIS A 310 -15.93 -33.16 3.65
CA HIS A 310 -15.08 -33.76 4.69
C HIS A 310 -15.56 -33.38 6.10
N ALA A 311 -15.78 -32.09 6.36
CA ALA A 311 -16.28 -31.60 7.65
C ALA A 311 -17.66 -32.18 8.00
N TYR A 312 -18.56 -32.26 7.02
CA TYR A 312 -19.90 -32.85 7.17
C TYR A 312 -19.82 -34.33 7.53
N LYS A 313 -18.98 -35.10 6.83
CA LYS A 313 -18.76 -36.52 7.13
C LYS A 313 -18.25 -36.71 8.55
N GLY A 314 -17.27 -35.90 8.98
CA GLY A 314 -16.78 -35.94 10.35
C GLY A 314 -17.87 -35.63 11.39
N ALA A 315 -18.74 -34.64 11.13
CA ALA A 315 -19.87 -34.31 12.00
C ALA A 315 -20.88 -35.47 12.11
N VAL A 316 -21.24 -36.09 10.98
CA VAL A 316 -22.17 -37.22 10.94
C VAL A 316 -21.62 -38.41 11.73
N LEU A 317 -20.36 -38.79 11.51
CA LEU A 317 -19.74 -39.91 12.22
C LEU A 317 -19.58 -39.62 13.72
N SER A 318 -19.15 -38.40 14.07
CA SER A 318 -19.04 -37.95 15.47
C SER A 318 -20.38 -38.07 16.20
N ASN A 319 -21.46 -37.53 15.60
CA ASN A 319 -22.79 -37.58 16.18
C ASN A 319 -23.32 -39.01 16.29
N PHE A 320 -23.10 -39.83 15.26
CA PHE A 320 -23.53 -41.23 15.23
C PHE A 320 -22.91 -42.03 16.38
N TYR A 321 -21.59 -41.99 16.53
CA TYR A 321 -20.89 -42.74 17.58
C TYR A 321 -21.16 -42.17 18.98
N THR A 322 -21.35 -40.86 19.10
CA THR A 322 -21.76 -40.23 20.37
C THR A 322 -23.15 -40.70 20.79
N MET A 323 -24.12 -40.68 19.87
CA MET A 323 -25.47 -41.18 20.12
C MET A 323 -25.45 -42.63 20.58
N MET A 324 -24.64 -43.47 19.92
CA MET A 324 -24.46 -44.87 20.31
C MET A 324 -23.80 -45.00 21.70
N LYS A 325 -22.78 -44.19 22.01
CA LYS A 325 -22.09 -44.21 23.32
C LYS A 325 -23.02 -43.85 24.48
N LEU A 326 -24.02 -43.01 24.21
CA LEU A 326 -25.06 -42.62 25.16
C LEU A 326 -26.25 -43.60 25.19
N ASN A 327 -26.18 -44.73 24.48
CA ASN A 327 -27.28 -45.70 24.31
C ASN A 327 -28.58 -45.06 23.81
N LEU A 328 -28.45 -44.09 22.88
CA LEU A 328 -29.58 -43.38 22.27
C LEU A 328 -29.86 -43.89 20.86
N THR A 329 -31.10 -43.68 20.43
CA THR A 329 -31.53 -43.90 19.04
C THR A 329 -32.17 -42.61 18.51
N ARG A 330 -32.19 -42.43 17.18
CA ARG A 330 -32.84 -41.27 16.54
C ARG A 330 -34.25 -41.03 17.05
N ASN A 331 -35.06 -42.09 17.13
CA ASN A 331 -36.47 -42.01 17.55
C ASN A 331 -36.62 -41.64 19.03
N ALA A 332 -35.63 -41.96 19.85
CA ALA A 332 -35.63 -41.56 21.25
C ALA A 332 -35.10 -40.12 21.46
N SER A 333 -34.39 -39.55 20.48
CA SER A 333 -33.84 -38.20 20.56
C SER A 333 -34.86 -37.15 20.12
N TYR A 334 -34.77 -35.95 20.68
CA TYR A 334 -35.62 -34.80 20.37
C TYR A 334 -34.89 -33.49 20.66
N ALA A 335 -35.34 -32.39 20.07
CA ALA A 335 -34.72 -31.08 20.25
C ALA A 335 -34.76 -30.63 21.72
N GLY A 336 -33.61 -30.21 22.24
CA GLY A 336 -33.43 -29.81 23.63
C GLY A 336 -33.19 -30.97 24.61
N ARG A 337 -33.06 -32.21 24.13
CA ARG A 337 -32.71 -33.34 25.00
C ARG A 337 -31.33 -33.11 25.63
N VAL A 338 -31.27 -33.21 26.95
CA VAL A 338 -30.07 -33.00 27.75
C VAL A 338 -29.49 -34.35 28.18
N SER A 339 -28.19 -34.54 27.97
CA SER A 339 -27.43 -35.71 28.43
C SER A 339 -26.33 -35.26 29.38
N PRO A 340 -26.42 -35.57 30.69
CA PRO A 340 -25.43 -35.11 31.65
C PRO A 340 -24.08 -35.76 31.38
N LEU A 341 -23.04 -34.93 31.35
CA LEU A 341 -21.66 -35.36 31.19
C LEU A 341 -20.90 -35.11 32.50
N SER A 342 -19.88 -35.92 32.74
CA SER A 342 -18.94 -35.67 33.83
C SER A 342 -17.73 -34.97 33.24
N TRP A 343 -17.55 -33.68 33.52
CA TRP A 343 -16.44 -32.90 32.95
C TRP A 343 -15.06 -33.48 33.34
N THR A 344 -14.96 -34.13 34.51
CA THR A 344 -13.77 -34.87 34.97
C THR A 344 -13.45 -36.12 34.15
N LYS A 345 -14.41 -36.64 33.39
CA LYS A 345 -14.27 -37.81 32.52
C LYS A 345 -14.17 -37.43 31.05
N THR A 346 -14.34 -36.16 30.72
CA THR A 346 -14.17 -35.64 29.35
C THR A 346 -12.77 -35.10 29.16
N ASN A 347 -12.23 -35.23 27.95
CA ASN A 347 -10.89 -34.74 27.60
C ASN A 347 -10.87 -33.24 27.22
N PHE A 348 -11.88 -32.46 27.61
CA PHE A 348 -11.99 -31.04 27.28
C PHE A 348 -12.66 -30.26 28.41
N PHE A 349 -12.40 -28.96 28.48
CA PHE A 349 -12.85 -28.10 29.58
C PHE A 349 -13.72 -26.94 29.08
N PRO A 350 -14.85 -26.63 29.72
CA PRO A 350 -15.66 -25.48 29.33
C PRO A 350 -14.97 -24.14 29.63
N GLY A 351 -15.49 -23.04 29.09
CA GLY A 351 -15.00 -21.69 29.33
C GLY A 351 -13.83 -21.25 28.44
N LYS A 352 -13.39 -22.11 27.51
CA LYS A 352 -12.35 -21.78 26.53
C LYS A 352 -12.65 -22.39 25.18
N SER A 353 -12.15 -21.76 24.12
CA SER A 353 -12.20 -22.33 22.77
C SER A 353 -11.12 -23.40 22.64
N GLN A 354 -11.40 -24.59 22.10
CA GLN A 354 -10.35 -25.60 21.95
C GLN A 354 -10.67 -26.62 20.86
N PRO A 355 -9.64 -27.21 20.23
CA PRO A 355 -9.85 -28.43 19.46
C PRO A 355 -10.24 -29.56 20.41
N ILE A 356 -11.21 -30.35 19.98
CA ILE A 356 -11.66 -31.56 20.66
C ILE A 356 -11.66 -32.73 19.67
N PRO A 357 -11.35 -33.94 20.13
CA PRO A 357 -11.38 -35.11 19.26
C PRO A 357 -12.75 -35.34 18.63
N LEU A 358 -12.78 -35.82 17.38
CA LEU A 358 -14.03 -36.25 16.72
C LEU A 358 -14.77 -37.30 17.57
N LEU A 359 -14.03 -38.17 18.27
CA LEU A 359 -14.59 -39.12 19.23
C LEU A 359 -14.25 -38.69 20.67
N TYR A 360 -15.00 -37.72 21.17
CA TYR A 360 -14.74 -37.01 22.44
C TYR A 360 -15.18 -37.76 23.70
N LEU A 361 -16.11 -38.71 23.58
CA LEU A 361 -16.52 -39.62 24.66
C LEU A 361 -15.68 -40.93 24.72
N GLY A 362 -14.59 -41.00 23.96
CA GLY A 362 -13.69 -42.15 23.89
C GLY A 362 -14.17 -43.26 22.95
N GLN A 363 -13.34 -44.30 22.80
CA GLN A 363 -13.59 -45.44 21.91
C GLN A 363 -14.92 -46.15 22.20
N ILE A 364 -15.52 -46.73 21.16
CA ILE A 364 -16.79 -47.46 21.24
C ILE A 364 -16.69 -48.79 20.52
N THR A 365 -17.28 -49.84 21.10
CA THR A 365 -17.44 -51.13 20.45
C THR A 365 -18.86 -51.23 19.91
N THR A 366 -18.97 -51.45 18.60
CA THR A 366 -20.23 -51.65 17.89
C THR A 366 -20.91 -52.97 18.30
N PRO A 367 -22.21 -53.17 18.03
CA PRO A 367 -22.90 -54.42 18.36
C PRO A 367 -22.29 -55.64 17.64
N ASP A 368 -21.65 -55.41 16.49
CA ASP A 368 -20.92 -56.42 15.70
C ASP A 368 -19.51 -56.71 16.25
N ASN A 369 -19.21 -56.25 17.48
CA ASN A 369 -17.93 -56.43 18.17
C ASN A 369 -16.73 -55.78 17.45
N ILE A 370 -16.98 -54.70 16.69
CA ILE A 370 -15.93 -53.89 16.05
C ILE A 370 -15.65 -52.66 16.93
N THR A 371 -14.41 -52.50 17.38
CA THR A 371 -13.97 -51.33 18.15
C THR A 371 -13.59 -50.19 17.21
N VAL A 372 -14.28 -49.06 17.35
CA VAL A 372 -14.01 -47.82 16.61
C VAL A 372 -13.21 -46.88 17.51
N THR A 373 -12.07 -46.45 16.98
CA THR A 373 -11.12 -45.57 17.64
C THR A 373 -11.20 -44.15 17.08
N ARG A 374 -10.50 -43.21 17.74
CA ARG A 374 -10.37 -41.83 17.26
C ARG A 374 -9.74 -41.76 15.86
N SER A 375 -8.69 -42.56 15.62
CA SER A 375 -7.97 -42.57 14.34
C SER A 375 -8.84 -43.06 13.19
N ASP A 376 -9.79 -43.96 13.43
CA ASP A 376 -10.68 -44.48 12.39
C ASP A 376 -11.62 -43.38 11.89
N VAL A 377 -12.25 -42.65 12.82
CA VAL A 377 -13.15 -41.53 12.48
C VAL A 377 -12.37 -40.38 11.84
N GLN A 378 -11.15 -40.13 12.31
CA GLN A 378 -10.26 -39.12 11.74
C GLN A 378 -9.86 -39.47 10.31
N THR A 379 -9.35 -40.68 10.07
CA THR A 379 -9.01 -41.19 8.72
C THR A 379 -10.21 -41.11 7.78
N ALA A 380 -11.39 -41.51 8.26
CA ALA A 380 -12.61 -41.45 7.46
C ALA A 380 -13.02 -40.02 7.07
N CYS A 381 -12.75 -39.03 7.93
CA CYS A 381 -13.00 -37.62 7.68
C CYS A 381 -11.91 -36.98 6.80
N GLU A 382 -10.64 -37.30 7.03
CA GLU A 382 -9.51 -36.77 6.27
C GLU A 382 -9.47 -37.31 4.84
N GLY A 383 -10.00 -38.52 4.62
CA GLY A 383 -10.11 -39.13 3.29
C GLY A 383 -8.86 -39.90 2.85
N TYR A 384 -7.82 -39.90 3.69
CA TYR A 384 -6.61 -40.70 3.53
C TYR A 384 -6.18 -41.25 4.88
N GLY A 385 -5.46 -42.37 4.85
CA GLY A 385 -4.79 -42.97 5.99
C GLY A 385 -3.29 -43.12 5.74
N GLY A 386 -2.54 -43.35 6.81
CA GLY A 386 -1.08 -43.49 6.70
C GLY A 386 -0.59 -44.64 5.81
N GLN A 387 -1.44 -45.65 5.58
CA GLN A 387 -1.13 -46.81 4.74
C GLN A 387 -1.39 -46.57 3.25
N ASP A 388 -2.01 -45.46 2.88
CA ASP A 388 -2.24 -45.10 1.48
C ASP A 388 -0.94 -44.68 0.80
N ILE A 389 -0.90 -44.77 -0.53
CA ILE A 389 0.25 -44.36 -1.34
C ILE A 389 0.36 -42.83 -1.31
N ALA A 390 1.55 -42.30 -1.06
CA ALA A 390 1.84 -40.88 -1.13
C ALA A 390 1.85 -40.44 -2.61
N ASN A 391 0.74 -39.85 -3.07
CA ASN A 391 0.54 -39.46 -4.46
C ASN A 391 -0.09 -38.07 -4.56
N ILE A 392 -0.17 -37.54 -5.79
CA ILE A 392 -0.66 -36.16 -6.01
C ILE A 392 -2.14 -35.99 -5.65
N SER A 393 -2.93 -37.06 -5.71
CA SER A 393 -4.36 -37.06 -5.38
C SER A 393 -4.64 -37.00 -3.88
N ASN A 394 -3.72 -37.52 -3.05
CA ASN A 394 -3.84 -37.55 -1.59
C ASN A 394 -3.32 -36.24 -0.99
N VAL A 395 -4.25 -35.32 -0.73
CA VAL A 395 -3.97 -34.00 -0.16
C VAL A 395 -4.00 -34.02 1.37
N ALA A 396 -3.15 -33.20 1.99
CA ALA A 396 -3.11 -33.00 3.44
C ALA A 396 -4.37 -32.29 3.94
N VAL A 397 -5.41 -33.06 4.23
CA VAL A 397 -6.62 -32.63 4.92
C VAL A 397 -6.54 -33.03 6.39
N LYS A 398 -6.83 -32.09 7.29
CA LYS A 398 -6.90 -32.35 8.72
C LYS A 398 -8.27 -32.04 9.29
N CYS A 399 -8.86 -33.06 9.89
CA CYS A 399 -10.15 -32.98 10.54
C CYS A 399 -10.00 -32.91 12.06
N ALA A 400 -10.73 -31.99 12.67
CA ALA A 400 -10.94 -31.99 14.11
C ALA A 400 -12.27 -31.33 14.43
N MET A 401 -12.83 -31.72 15.58
CA MET A 401 -13.92 -30.98 16.15
C MET A 401 -13.37 -29.80 16.96
N PHE A 402 -14.14 -28.74 17.07
CA PHE A 402 -13.78 -27.49 17.70
C PHE A 402 -14.92 -27.07 18.61
N LEU A 403 -14.61 -26.87 19.89
CA LEU A 403 -15.52 -26.24 20.83
C LEU A 403 -15.38 -24.73 20.68
N GLY A 404 -16.45 -24.08 20.22
CA GLY A 404 -16.49 -22.63 20.01
C GLY A 404 -16.32 -21.83 21.30
N PRO A 405 -16.16 -20.50 21.22
CA PRO A 405 -16.05 -19.66 22.40
C PRO A 405 -17.32 -19.73 23.27
N PRO A 406 -17.18 -19.61 24.61
CA PRO A 406 -18.30 -19.58 25.54
C PRO A 406 -19.18 -18.35 25.31
N GLN A 407 -20.48 -18.56 25.26
CA GLN A 407 -21.50 -17.52 25.18
C GLN A 407 -22.39 -17.58 26.41
N ARG A 408 -22.67 -16.42 27.00
CA ARG A 408 -23.47 -16.32 28.21
C ARG A 408 -24.95 -16.31 27.86
N THR A 409 -25.77 -17.08 28.57
CA THR A 409 -27.20 -17.28 28.22
C THR A 409 -28.20 -16.67 29.20
N ASP A 410 -27.75 -16.19 30.36
CA ASP A 410 -28.58 -15.56 31.40
C ASP A 410 -28.78 -14.04 31.18
N GLY A 411 -28.19 -13.45 30.13
CA GLY A 411 -28.26 -12.02 29.83
C GLY A 411 -27.32 -11.12 30.64
N GLY A 412 -26.43 -11.68 31.47
CA GLY A 412 -25.39 -10.92 32.16
C GLY A 412 -24.20 -10.56 31.25
N ASP A 413 -23.24 -9.78 31.77
CA ASP A 413 -22.03 -9.42 31.01
C ASP A 413 -21.16 -10.66 30.74
N GLU A 414 -20.83 -10.91 29.47
CA GLU A 414 -19.94 -12.00 29.04
C GLU A 414 -18.52 -11.86 29.61
N ARG A 415 -18.11 -10.66 30.06
CA ARG A 415 -16.81 -10.41 30.72
C ARG A 415 -16.72 -10.95 32.14
N VAL A 416 -17.87 -11.18 32.79
CA VAL A 416 -17.91 -11.43 34.24
C VAL A 416 -18.52 -12.80 34.50
N PRO A 417 -17.70 -13.85 34.74
CA PRO A 417 -18.23 -15.10 35.26
C PRO A 417 -18.84 -14.84 36.64
N ALA A 418 -20.15 -14.98 36.74
CA ALA A 418 -20.90 -14.77 37.98
C ALA A 418 -21.31 -16.12 38.59
N ASP A 419 -21.53 -16.14 39.89
CA ASP A 419 -22.10 -17.30 40.57
C ASP A 419 -23.53 -17.57 40.05
N GLY A 420 -23.81 -18.81 39.70
CA GLY A 420 -25.05 -19.22 39.02
C GLY A 420 -25.14 -18.83 37.55
N SER A 421 -24.10 -18.27 36.94
CA SER A 421 -24.15 -17.88 35.51
C SER A 421 -24.23 -19.09 34.58
N THR A 422 -25.06 -18.97 33.54
CA THR A 422 -25.31 -20.04 32.56
C THR A 422 -24.57 -19.76 31.25
N TRP A 423 -23.97 -20.79 30.68
CA TRP A 423 -23.11 -20.69 29.50
C TRP A 423 -23.41 -21.79 28.50
N THR A 424 -23.18 -21.49 27.22
CA THR A 424 -23.30 -22.44 26.11
C THR A 424 -22.09 -22.36 25.19
N GLN A 425 -21.63 -23.50 24.68
CA GLN A 425 -20.60 -23.61 23.66
C GLN A 425 -21.07 -24.55 22.55
N ARG A 426 -21.05 -24.08 21.31
CA ARG A 426 -21.39 -24.89 20.12
C ARG A 426 -20.21 -25.75 19.69
N MET A 427 -20.51 -26.93 19.17
CA MET A 427 -19.51 -27.89 18.68
C MET A 427 -19.51 -27.92 17.16
N PHE A 428 -18.34 -27.80 16.55
CA PHE A 428 -18.19 -27.75 15.10
C PHE A 428 -17.18 -28.78 14.65
N THR A 429 -17.49 -29.57 13.63
CA THR A 429 -16.46 -30.35 12.94
C THR A 429 -15.90 -29.54 11.80
N CYS A 430 -14.58 -29.42 11.69
CA CYS A 430 -13.96 -28.73 10.57
C CYS A 430 -12.88 -29.57 9.92
N ALA A 431 -12.77 -29.40 8.61
CA ALA A 431 -11.67 -29.89 7.80
C ALA A 431 -10.84 -28.69 7.31
N GLY A 432 -9.52 -28.78 7.45
CA GLY A 432 -8.57 -27.76 7.01
C GLY A 432 -7.51 -28.35 6.09
N SER A 433 -7.06 -27.56 5.12
CA SER A 433 -5.92 -27.88 4.28
C SER A 433 -5.18 -26.58 3.93
N THR A 434 -4.01 -26.71 3.32
CA THR A 434 -3.25 -25.56 2.82
C THR A 434 -3.16 -25.62 1.32
N ARG A 435 -3.49 -24.51 0.66
CA ARG A 435 -3.24 -24.34 -0.76
C ARG A 435 -2.13 -23.32 -0.98
N ALA A 436 -1.22 -23.64 -1.88
CA ALA A 436 -0.23 -22.73 -2.43
C ALA A 436 -0.80 -22.05 -3.67
N ARG A 437 -0.55 -20.75 -3.80
CA ARG A 437 -1.00 -19.92 -4.93
C ARG A 437 0.07 -18.89 -5.26
N MET A 438 0.20 -18.55 -6.54
CA MET A 438 1.03 -17.42 -6.94
C MET A 438 0.26 -16.12 -6.77
N GLN A 439 0.84 -15.15 -6.06
CA GLN A 439 0.27 -13.83 -5.87
C GLN A 439 1.30 -12.75 -6.21
N ARG A 440 0.81 -11.64 -6.78
CA ARG A 440 1.62 -10.45 -7.03
C ARG A 440 1.45 -9.49 -5.86
N VAL A 441 2.56 -9.22 -5.19
CA VAL A 441 2.63 -8.30 -4.06
C VAL A 441 3.34 -7.03 -4.49
N GLU A 442 2.61 -5.92 -4.42
CA GLU A 442 3.09 -4.57 -4.64
C GLU A 442 3.53 -3.98 -3.31
N PHE A 443 4.76 -3.52 -3.25
CA PHE A 443 5.37 -2.87 -2.11
C PHE A 443 5.58 -1.39 -2.44
N SER A 444 5.39 -0.53 -1.44
CA SER A 444 5.66 0.89 -1.55
C SER A 444 6.16 1.45 -0.22
N TYR A 445 7.12 2.36 -0.24
CA TYR A 445 7.55 3.10 0.96
C TYR A 445 7.84 4.55 0.60
N ASN A 446 7.65 5.46 1.56
CA ASN A 446 7.89 6.89 1.39
C ASN A 446 9.10 7.31 2.24
N GLY A 447 10.29 7.28 1.65
CA GLY A 447 11.53 7.77 2.27
C GLY A 447 12.26 6.78 3.19
N THR A 448 11.61 6.22 4.23
CA THR A 448 12.30 5.33 5.19
C THR A 448 12.34 3.87 4.71
N ARG A 449 13.53 3.26 4.76
CA ARG A 449 13.78 1.85 4.38
C ARG A 449 13.62 0.91 5.58
N GLU A 450 12.50 1.03 6.29
CA GLU A 450 12.16 0.16 7.40
C GLU A 450 10.98 -0.75 7.03
N LEU A 451 11.03 -2.02 7.43
CA LEU A 451 9.98 -3.00 7.10
C LEU A 451 8.59 -2.59 7.61
N GLY A 452 8.54 -1.90 8.76
CA GLY A 452 7.29 -1.40 9.33
C GLY A 452 6.67 -0.22 8.58
N ALA A 453 7.43 0.47 7.73
CA ALA A 453 6.98 1.62 6.95
C ALA A 453 6.56 1.25 5.51
N ILE A 454 6.65 -0.04 5.15
CA ILE A 454 6.26 -0.51 3.82
C ILE A 454 4.75 -0.71 3.77
N ASN A 455 4.11 -0.06 2.81
CA ASN A 455 2.73 -0.32 2.44
C ASN A 455 2.69 -1.45 1.41
N ILE A 456 1.88 -2.47 1.71
CA ILE A 456 1.83 -3.74 0.99
C ILE A 456 0.42 -3.92 0.42
N ARG A 457 0.34 -4.24 -0.87
CA ARG A 457 -0.90 -4.59 -1.55
C ARG A 457 -0.71 -5.91 -2.28
N ARG A 458 -1.66 -6.81 -2.17
CA ARG A 458 -1.59 -8.11 -2.83
C ARG A 458 -2.70 -8.26 -3.86
N SER A 459 -2.41 -8.97 -4.94
CA SER A 459 -3.34 -9.30 -6.01
C SER A 459 -3.12 -10.72 -6.50
N ASN A 460 -4.21 -11.38 -6.91
CA ASN A 460 -4.14 -12.76 -7.40
C ASN A 460 -3.59 -12.81 -8.83
N ILE A 461 -2.72 -13.79 -9.08
CA ILE A 461 -2.28 -14.15 -10.43
C ILE A 461 -3.18 -15.30 -10.90
N ASN A 462 -4.14 -15.00 -11.77
CA ASN A 462 -5.12 -15.98 -12.26
C ASN A 462 -4.61 -16.83 -13.44
N THR A 463 -3.33 -16.74 -13.78
CA THR A 463 -2.72 -17.56 -14.84
C THR A 463 -2.27 -18.89 -14.25
N PRO A 464 -2.77 -20.04 -14.74
CA PRO A 464 -2.34 -21.34 -14.26
C PRO A 464 -0.82 -21.52 -14.42
N VAL A 465 -0.17 -22.02 -13.36
CA VAL A 465 1.27 -22.33 -13.37
C VAL A 465 1.46 -23.84 -13.25
N LEU A 466 2.64 -24.31 -13.64
CA LEU A 466 3.00 -25.72 -13.48
C LEU A 466 3.50 -25.98 -12.06
N TRP A 467 2.73 -26.75 -11.30
CA TRP A 467 3.12 -27.26 -10.00
C TRP A 467 3.72 -28.66 -10.17
N GLY A 468 4.82 -28.90 -9.47
CA GLY A 468 5.50 -30.19 -9.43
C GLY A 468 5.46 -30.77 -8.02
N MET A 469 5.27 -32.08 -7.96
CA MET A 469 5.41 -32.87 -6.76
C MET A 469 6.32 -34.06 -7.05
N GLU A 470 7.20 -34.40 -6.13
CA GLU A 470 8.06 -35.56 -6.28
C GLU A 470 7.26 -36.86 -6.39
N LYS A 471 7.62 -37.70 -7.36
CA LYS A 471 7.00 -39.00 -7.56
C LYS A 471 7.64 -40.06 -6.66
N ALA A 472 6.80 -40.75 -5.89
CA ALA A 472 7.23 -41.81 -4.98
C ALA A 472 6.24 -42.99 -4.99
N ASP A 473 6.73 -44.22 -4.86
CA ASP A 473 5.89 -45.39 -4.61
C ASP A 473 6.03 -45.83 -3.14
N LEU A 474 5.81 -44.86 -2.25
CA LEU A 474 5.94 -45.03 -0.80
C LEU A 474 4.60 -44.71 -0.14
N LYS A 475 4.39 -45.26 1.05
CA LYS A 475 3.21 -44.95 1.86
C LYS A 475 3.32 -43.54 2.44
N ILE A 476 2.18 -42.91 2.70
CA ILE A 476 2.11 -41.59 3.36
C ILE A 476 2.87 -41.63 4.70
N THR A 477 2.79 -42.72 5.48
CA THR A 477 3.57 -42.82 6.74
C THR A 477 5.08 -42.77 6.56
N ASP A 478 5.58 -43.08 5.37
CA ASP A 478 6.99 -43.33 5.13
C ASP A 478 7.70 -42.20 4.38
N VAL A 479 7.01 -41.14 3.93
CA VAL A 479 7.68 -40.07 3.19
C VAL A 479 6.98 -38.72 3.33
N ASP A 480 7.78 -37.65 3.37
CA ASP A 480 7.35 -36.27 3.15
C ASP A 480 7.80 -35.84 1.75
N LEU A 481 6.84 -35.63 0.85
CA LEU A 481 7.12 -35.32 -0.56
C LEU A 481 7.49 -33.85 -0.77
N LEU A 482 8.44 -33.62 -1.68
CA LEU A 482 8.79 -32.28 -2.13
C LEU A 482 7.73 -31.75 -3.10
N TRP A 483 7.37 -30.49 -2.95
CA TRP A 483 6.39 -29.83 -3.79
C TRP A 483 6.73 -28.35 -3.99
N GLY A 484 6.35 -27.79 -5.13
CA GLY A 484 6.56 -26.38 -5.45
C GLY A 484 6.36 -26.10 -6.94
N ARG A 485 6.56 -24.85 -7.36
CA ARG A 485 6.48 -24.50 -8.78
C ARG A 485 7.75 -24.94 -9.50
N VAL A 486 7.57 -25.54 -10.67
CA VAL A 486 8.65 -26.01 -11.55
C VAL A 486 8.57 -25.29 -12.91
N ALA A 487 9.65 -25.34 -13.68
CA ALA A 487 9.67 -24.77 -15.03
C ALA A 487 8.72 -25.55 -15.96
N ASP A 488 8.11 -24.86 -16.92
CA ASP A 488 7.11 -25.46 -17.82
C ASP A 488 7.64 -26.66 -18.62
N GLY A 489 8.96 -26.74 -18.87
CA GLY A 489 9.60 -27.88 -19.54
C GLY A 489 9.62 -29.19 -18.74
N SER A 490 9.33 -29.13 -17.43
CA SER A 490 9.28 -30.31 -16.55
C SER A 490 7.92 -31.04 -16.58
N GLU A 491 6.98 -30.62 -17.43
CA GLU A 491 5.62 -31.20 -17.48
C GLU A 491 5.61 -32.70 -17.77
N SER A 492 6.53 -33.18 -18.63
CA SER A 492 6.67 -34.60 -19.00
C SER A 492 7.78 -35.34 -18.24
N ASP A 493 8.25 -34.82 -17.11
CA ASP A 493 9.32 -35.43 -16.33
C ASP A 493 8.84 -36.74 -15.65
N SER A 494 9.65 -37.80 -15.73
CA SER A 494 9.29 -39.12 -15.17
C SER A 494 9.32 -39.17 -13.64
N ASP A 495 10.07 -38.28 -12.99
CA ASP A 495 10.33 -38.27 -11.55
C ASP A 495 9.39 -37.32 -10.79
N LEU A 496 8.53 -36.59 -11.51
CA LEU A 496 7.57 -35.65 -10.94
C LEU A 496 6.14 -36.02 -11.35
N TRP A 497 5.21 -35.79 -10.43
CA TRP A 497 3.82 -35.56 -10.80
C TRP A 497 3.61 -34.06 -11.01
N THR A 498 2.98 -33.71 -12.12
CA THR A 498 2.78 -32.31 -12.50
C THR A 498 1.30 -32.01 -12.68
N VAL A 499 0.89 -30.80 -12.30
CA VAL A 499 -0.48 -30.30 -12.49
C VAL A 499 -0.44 -28.83 -12.85
N ARG A 500 -1.21 -28.43 -13.86
CA ARG A 500 -1.32 -27.03 -14.29
C ARG A 500 -2.58 -26.42 -13.68
N SER A 501 -2.40 -25.53 -12.72
CA SER A 501 -3.50 -24.97 -11.93
C SER A 501 -3.14 -23.60 -11.34
N ASP A 502 -4.14 -22.79 -10.99
CA ASP A 502 -3.96 -21.54 -10.24
C ASP A 502 -3.67 -21.80 -8.75
N VAL A 503 -4.07 -22.97 -8.25
CA VAL A 503 -3.84 -23.45 -6.89
C VAL A 503 -3.22 -24.83 -6.87
N PHE A 504 -2.43 -25.08 -5.83
CA PHE A 504 -1.89 -26.39 -5.54
C PHE A 504 -2.14 -26.72 -4.08
N TYR A 505 -2.85 -27.82 -3.82
CA TYR A 505 -3.06 -28.27 -2.45
C TYR A 505 -1.84 -29.06 -1.97
N VAL A 506 -1.40 -28.78 -0.75
CA VAL A 506 -0.22 -29.43 -0.18
C VAL A 506 -0.50 -30.93 0.00
N PRO A 507 0.37 -31.82 -0.49
CA PRO A 507 0.15 -33.27 -0.40
C PRO A 507 0.28 -33.79 1.04
N ALA A 508 -0.41 -34.89 1.32
CA ALA A 508 -0.27 -35.60 2.59
C ALA A 508 1.08 -36.30 2.66
N GLY A 509 1.78 -36.12 3.79
CA GLY A 509 3.04 -36.77 4.09
C GLY A 509 3.07 -37.44 5.46
N SER A 510 4.22 -38.00 5.80
CA SER A 510 4.46 -38.63 7.10
C SER A 510 4.26 -37.67 8.26
N ALA A 511 4.56 -36.38 8.06
CA ALA A 511 4.35 -35.34 9.06
C ALA A 511 2.88 -35.07 9.36
N ASP A 512 1.98 -35.35 8.42
CA ASP A 512 0.54 -35.28 8.66
C ASP A 512 0.05 -36.44 9.54
N VAL A 513 0.73 -37.60 9.50
CA VAL A 513 0.35 -38.77 10.30
C VAL A 513 0.99 -38.73 11.69
N TRP A 514 2.27 -38.39 11.76
CA TRP A 514 3.09 -38.50 12.97
C TRP A 514 3.40 -37.16 13.65
N GLY A 515 3.11 -36.03 13.00
CA GLY A 515 3.54 -34.71 13.47
C GLY A 515 4.96 -34.36 13.04
N LEU A 516 5.68 -33.57 13.83
CA LEU A 516 7.01 -33.09 13.48
C LEU A 516 7.99 -34.26 13.28
N THR A 517 8.31 -34.56 12.02
CA THR A 517 9.35 -35.54 11.66
C THR A 517 10.72 -34.89 11.78
N THR A 518 11.76 -35.66 12.12
CA THR A 518 13.09 -35.09 12.39
C THR A 518 13.87 -34.70 11.11
N GLY A 519 13.19 -34.60 9.95
CA GLY A 519 13.78 -34.15 8.70
C GLY A 519 13.86 -32.62 8.63
N GLY A 520 14.95 -32.09 8.10
CA GLY A 520 15.13 -30.64 7.87
C GLY A 520 14.31 -30.10 6.68
N LEU A 521 13.08 -30.59 6.48
CA LEU A 521 12.17 -30.24 5.37
C LEU A 521 11.10 -29.24 5.83
N PRO A 522 11.18 -27.95 5.48
CA PRO A 522 10.20 -26.94 5.91
C PRO A 522 8.86 -27.05 5.19
N SER A 523 8.81 -27.74 4.03
CA SER A 523 7.59 -27.92 3.23
C SER A 523 6.49 -28.70 3.96
N VAL A 524 6.80 -29.35 5.08
CA VAL A 524 5.84 -30.05 5.94
C VAL A 524 5.16 -29.16 6.98
N MET A 525 5.65 -27.94 7.19
CA MET A 525 5.09 -27.00 8.17
C MET A 525 3.58 -26.74 8.05
N PRO A 526 2.99 -26.62 6.84
CA PRO A 526 1.55 -26.48 6.69
C PRO A 526 0.74 -27.60 7.35
N GLY A 527 1.15 -28.86 7.14
CA GLY A 527 0.50 -30.05 7.70
C GLY A 527 0.66 -30.14 9.21
N ILE A 528 1.89 -29.91 9.70
CA ILE A 528 2.19 -29.84 11.14
C ILE A 528 1.33 -28.80 11.83
N THR A 529 1.20 -27.61 11.21
CA THR A 529 0.39 -26.52 11.78
C THR A 529 -1.06 -26.94 11.94
N TRP A 530 -1.66 -27.55 10.90
CA TRP A 530 -3.02 -28.05 10.98
C TRP A 530 -3.18 -29.15 12.05
N ALA A 531 -2.24 -30.08 12.14
CA ALA A 531 -2.25 -31.14 13.14
C ALA A 531 -2.15 -30.59 14.58
N GLN A 532 -1.35 -29.54 14.77
CA GLN A 532 -1.17 -28.84 16.04
C GLN A 532 -2.44 -28.11 16.47
N ILE A 533 -3.03 -27.27 15.60
CA ILE A 533 -4.27 -26.54 15.94
C ILE A 533 -5.49 -27.47 16.05
N SER A 534 -5.40 -28.68 15.49
CA SER A 534 -6.39 -29.74 15.61
C SER A 534 -6.25 -30.55 16.91
N GLY A 535 -5.21 -30.30 17.72
CA GLY A 535 -4.98 -31.02 18.98
C GLY A 535 -4.57 -32.49 18.80
N VAL A 536 -4.19 -32.88 17.58
CA VAL A 536 -3.77 -34.25 17.22
C VAL A 536 -2.30 -34.48 17.59
N VAL A 537 -1.48 -33.43 17.49
CA VAL A 537 -0.04 -33.46 17.79
C VAL A 537 0.25 -32.50 18.93
N GLY A 538 0.83 -33.01 20.02
CA GLY A 538 1.23 -32.20 21.18
C GLY A 538 2.59 -31.55 20.95
N VAL A 539 2.61 -30.29 20.52
CA VAL A 539 3.83 -29.47 20.49
C VAL A 539 3.82 -28.56 21.73
N SER A 540 4.84 -28.67 22.58
CA SER A 540 4.80 -28.19 23.98
C SER A 540 5.04 -26.68 24.18
N GLN A 541 5.25 -25.88 23.13
CA GLN A 541 5.72 -24.48 23.25
C GLN A 541 4.97 -23.49 22.35
N VAL A 542 3.66 -23.70 22.19
CA VAL A 542 2.78 -22.87 21.36
C VAL A 542 1.98 -21.94 22.26
N VAL A 543 1.70 -20.72 21.79
CA VAL A 543 0.82 -19.79 22.51
C VAL A 543 -0.56 -20.40 22.76
N ASP A 544 -1.15 -20.02 23.90
CA ASP A 544 -2.53 -20.36 24.24
C ASP A 544 -3.51 -19.67 23.28
N TYR A 545 -4.00 -20.43 22.31
CA TYR A 545 -5.07 -19.98 21.40
C TYR A 545 -6.47 -20.17 21.98
N SER A 546 -6.63 -20.66 23.22
CA SER A 546 -7.95 -20.99 23.76
C SER A 546 -8.74 -19.77 24.23
N GLY A 547 -8.06 -18.65 24.46
CA GLY A 547 -8.62 -17.43 25.04
C GLY A 547 -8.73 -17.48 26.57
N LEU A 548 -8.32 -18.58 27.22
CA LEU A 548 -8.37 -18.72 28.67
C LEU A 548 -7.44 -17.72 29.38
N SER A 549 -6.20 -17.59 28.89
CA SER A 549 -5.22 -16.65 29.46
C SER A 549 -5.26 -15.25 28.82
N ASN A 550 -5.96 -15.08 27.70
CA ASN A 550 -6.01 -13.85 26.92
C ASN A 550 -7.45 -13.49 26.56
N TYR A 551 -8.08 -12.63 27.37
CA TYR A 551 -9.45 -12.21 27.16
C TYR A 551 -9.66 -11.47 25.83
N ALA A 552 -8.68 -10.67 25.37
CA ALA A 552 -8.81 -9.98 24.08
C ALA A 552 -8.93 -10.97 22.92
N LEU A 553 -8.26 -12.12 23.01
CA LEU A 553 -8.40 -13.21 22.05
C LEU A 553 -9.77 -13.88 22.13
N LEU A 554 -10.25 -14.15 23.36
CA LEU A 554 -11.57 -14.71 23.58
C LEU A 554 -12.67 -13.82 23.01
N HIS A 555 -12.61 -12.52 23.30
CA HIS A 555 -13.54 -11.51 22.80
C HIS A 555 -13.52 -11.43 21.27
N LYS A 556 -12.33 -11.43 20.66
CA LYS A 556 -12.20 -11.47 19.19
C LYS A 556 -12.91 -12.69 18.60
N TYR A 557 -12.79 -13.87 19.23
CA TYR A 557 -13.50 -15.06 18.76
C TYR A 557 -15.02 -14.96 18.97
N GLN A 558 -15.47 -14.42 20.09
CA GLN A 558 -16.89 -14.18 20.35
C GLN A 558 -17.48 -13.23 19.29
N GLU A 559 -16.79 -12.12 18.98
CA GLU A 559 -17.20 -11.18 17.93
C GLU A 559 -17.27 -11.84 16.55
N LEU A 560 -16.26 -12.63 16.17
CA LEU A 560 -16.27 -13.37 14.90
C LEU A 560 -17.44 -14.36 14.82
N MET A 561 -17.77 -15.02 15.93
CA MET A 561 -18.90 -15.93 16.02
C MET A 561 -20.26 -15.22 16.03
N GLN A 562 -20.35 -14.02 16.61
CA GLN A 562 -21.56 -13.20 16.58
C GLN A 562 -21.81 -12.63 15.18
N ALA A 563 -20.74 -12.23 14.48
CA ALA A 563 -20.83 -11.70 13.12
C ALA A 563 -21.24 -12.77 12.10
N ASP A 564 -20.66 -13.97 12.18
CA ASP A 564 -21.05 -15.12 11.36
C ASP A 564 -21.04 -16.42 12.19
N PRO A 565 -22.21 -16.87 12.68
CA PRO A 565 -22.30 -18.10 13.48
C PRO A 565 -21.92 -19.38 12.73
N THR A 566 -21.88 -19.36 11.39
CA THR A 566 -21.61 -20.53 10.56
C THR A 566 -20.15 -20.60 10.12
N ASN A 567 -19.57 -19.49 9.65
CA ASN A 567 -18.19 -19.44 9.17
C ASN A 567 -17.21 -18.76 10.14
N GLY A 568 -17.66 -18.21 11.28
CA GLY A 568 -16.78 -17.60 12.27
C GLY A 568 -15.66 -18.55 12.72
N VAL A 569 -15.98 -19.84 12.92
CA VAL A 569 -14.99 -20.87 13.30
C VAL A 569 -13.92 -21.08 12.22
N LYS A 570 -14.31 -21.04 10.94
CA LYS A 570 -13.37 -21.13 9.81
C LYS A 570 -12.37 -19.98 9.87
N GLN A 571 -12.83 -18.75 10.15
CA GLN A 571 -11.96 -17.59 10.29
C GLN A 571 -11.03 -17.73 11.49
N ILE A 572 -11.55 -18.12 12.65
CA ILE A 572 -10.77 -18.37 13.88
C ILE A 572 -9.61 -19.34 13.60
N ARG A 573 -9.89 -20.48 12.96
CA ARG A 573 -8.87 -21.48 12.63
C ARG A 573 -7.84 -20.97 11.63
N ALA A 574 -8.25 -20.18 10.65
CA ALA A 574 -7.35 -19.57 9.67
C ALA A 574 -6.39 -18.56 10.32
N LEU A 575 -6.85 -17.78 11.30
CA LEU A 575 -6.03 -16.87 12.09
C LEU A 575 -4.99 -17.64 12.94
N MET A 576 -5.41 -18.71 13.63
CA MET A 576 -4.50 -19.58 14.39
C MET A 576 -3.41 -20.18 13.49
N TRP A 577 -3.79 -20.71 12.33
CA TRP A 577 -2.84 -21.29 11.37
C TRP A 577 -1.82 -20.25 10.89
N THR A 578 -2.28 -19.05 10.56
CA THR A 578 -1.43 -17.96 10.08
C THR A 578 -0.42 -17.51 11.13
N ASP A 579 -0.83 -17.41 12.39
CA ASP A 579 0.06 -17.04 13.50
C ASP A 579 1.16 -18.09 13.73
N VAL A 580 0.80 -19.39 13.72
CA VAL A 580 1.78 -20.48 13.83
C VAL A 580 2.76 -20.47 12.66
N MET A 581 2.28 -20.32 11.42
CA MET A 581 3.14 -20.31 10.24
C MET A 581 4.10 -19.12 10.24
N ALA A 582 3.62 -17.93 10.59
CA ALA A 582 4.44 -16.72 10.71
C ALA A 582 5.59 -16.90 11.70
N ASN A 583 5.35 -17.61 12.81
CA ASN A 583 6.35 -17.88 13.83
C ASN A 583 7.40 -18.92 13.42
N ASN A 584 7.09 -19.83 12.49
CA ASN A 584 7.90 -21.04 12.29
C ASN A 584 8.52 -21.18 10.89
N LEU A 585 8.05 -20.42 9.90
CA LEU A 585 8.57 -20.44 8.53
C LEU A 585 9.26 -19.13 8.18
N VAL A 586 10.24 -19.20 7.27
CA VAL A 586 10.85 -18.03 6.61
C VAL A 586 11.07 -18.34 5.13
N GLY A 587 10.86 -17.36 4.26
CA GLY A 587 11.25 -17.38 2.86
C GLY A 587 12.69 -16.94 2.66
N THR A 588 13.40 -17.56 1.72
CA THR A 588 14.85 -17.36 1.51
C THR A 588 15.20 -16.81 0.14
N ALA A 589 14.26 -16.80 -0.81
CA ALA A 589 14.51 -16.31 -2.16
C ALA A 589 14.76 -14.78 -2.17
N SER A 590 15.99 -14.36 -2.47
CA SER A 590 16.38 -12.96 -2.61
C SER A 590 16.60 -12.57 -4.07
N ARG A 591 16.42 -11.29 -4.38
CA ARG A 591 16.72 -10.69 -5.68
C ARG A 591 17.77 -9.59 -5.53
N THR A 592 18.75 -9.57 -6.42
CA THR A 592 19.79 -8.52 -6.45
C THR A 592 19.32 -7.27 -7.19
N GLU A 593 18.33 -7.41 -8.07
CA GLU A 593 17.78 -6.34 -8.89
C GLU A 593 16.25 -6.40 -8.88
N LEU A 594 15.62 -5.22 -8.80
CA LEU A 594 14.17 -5.04 -8.80
C LEU A 594 13.75 -4.07 -9.89
N GLN A 595 12.58 -4.31 -10.47
CA GLN A 595 11.91 -3.37 -11.38
C GLN A 595 11.10 -2.39 -10.54
N VAL A 596 11.53 -1.13 -10.53
CA VAL A 596 11.06 -0.12 -9.57
C VAL A 596 10.49 1.10 -10.31
N THR A 597 9.38 1.63 -9.81
CA THR A 597 8.87 2.95 -10.16
C THR A 597 9.18 3.92 -9.02
N GLU A 598 10.15 4.81 -9.24
CA GLU A 598 10.53 5.84 -8.27
C GLU A 598 9.43 6.91 -8.14
N HIS A 599 9.19 7.37 -6.92
CA HIS A 599 8.32 8.51 -6.66
C HIS A 599 9.02 9.81 -7.04
N VAL A 600 8.48 10.50 -8.05
CA VAL A 600 8.99 11.79 -8.52
C VAL A 600 8.07 12.93 -8.12
N PRO A 601 8.62 14.12 -7.80
CA PRO A 601 7.81 15.29 -7.53
C PRO A 601 6.93 15.60 -8.73
N SER A 602 5.67 15.88 -8.45
CA SER A 602 4.79 16.57 -9.37
C SER A 602 4.39 17.91 -8.79
N VAL A 603 4.11 18.87 -9.67
CA VAL A 603 3.57 20.18 -9.30
C VAL A 603 2.16 20.25 -9.83
N ALA A 604 1.21 20.52 -8.95
CA ALA A 604 -0.16 20.82 -9.32
C ALA A 604 -0.34 22.34 -9.40
N TYR A 605 -0.90 22.80 -10.52
CA TYR A 605 -1.18 24.22 -10.75
C TYR A 605 -2.68 24.50 -10.85
N ASP A 606 -3.19 25.40 -10.00
CA ASP A 606 -4.56 25.89 -10.10
C ASP A 606 -4.68 27.00 -11.15
N LEU A 607 -5.37 26.69 -12.24
CA LEU A 607 -5.58 27.60 -13.38
C LEU A 607 -6.25 28.93 -13.03
N ARG A 608 -6.93 29.05 -11.88
CA ARG A 608 -7.54 30.33 -11.44
C ARG A 608 -6.50 31.42 -11.25
N TYR A 609 -5.29 31.06 -10.82
CA TYR A 609 -4.20 32.01 -10.59
C TYR A 609 -3.50 32.47 -11.89
N ALA A 610 -3.76 31.80 -13.03
CA ALA A 610 -3.21 32.20 -14.34
C ALA A 610 -4.05 33.27 -15.06
N ILE A 611 -5.24 33.63 -14.57
CA ILE A 611 -6.15 34.56 -15.26
C ILE A 611 -5.49 35.91 -15.60
N PRO A 612 -4.78 36.61 -14.68
CA PRO A 612 -4.13 37.88 -15.00
C PRO A 612 -3.05 37.76 -16.09
N ALA A 613 -2.31 36.65 -16.08
CA ALA A 613 -1.26 36.39 -17.06
C ALA A 613 -1.83 36.08 -18.45
N LEU A 614 -2.97 35.38 -18.53
CA LEU A 614 -3.67 35.15 -19.79
C LEU A 614 -4.16 36.46 -20.41
N LEU A 615 -4.70 37.38 -19.60
CA LEU A 615 -5.07 38.72 -20.06
C LEU A 615 -3.86 39.52 -20.55
N LEU A 616 -2.72 39.42 -19.86
CA LEU A 616 -1.47 40.03 -20.31
C LEU A 616 -1.02 39.48 -21.68
N CYS A 617 -1.10 38.16 -21.88
CA CYS A 617 -0.77 37.51 -23.16
C CYS A 617 -1.66 37.99 -24.31
N ILE A 618 -2.96 38.22 -24.08
CA ILE A 618 -3.90 38.73 -25.09
C ILE A 618 -3.50 40.13 -25.56
N ILE A 619 -2.93 40.97 -24.69
CA ILE A 619 -2.47 42.32 -25.05
C ILE A 619 -1.06 42.28 -25.66
N TRP A 620 -0.17 41.44 -25.11
CA TRP A 620 1.22 41.35 -25.52
C TRP A 620 1.39 40.78 -26.93
N LEU A 621 0.70 39.68 -27.26
CA LEU A 621 0.93 38.92 -28.48
C LEU A 621 0.62 39.76 -29.75
N PRO A 622 -0.50 40.51 -29.83
CA PRO A 622 -0.74 41.45 -30.93
C PRO A 622 0.26 42.61 -30.97
N ALA A 623 0.65 43.16 -29.81
CA ALA A 623 1.57 44.30 -29.73
C ALA A 623 2.97 43.94 -30.25
N VAL A 624 3.51 42.78 -29.87
CA VAL A 624 4.81 42.31 -30.35
C VAL A 624 4.75 41.96 -31.83
N LEU A 625 3.72 41.22 -32.29
CA LEU A 625 3.60 40.86 -33.70
C LEU A 625 3.50 42.09 -34.61
N SER A 626 2.71 43.09 -34.22
CA SER A 626 2.57 44.33 -34.99
C SER A 626 3.86 45.18 -34.97
N ALA A 627 4.56 45.26 -33.84
CA ALA A 627 5.85 45.96 -33.77
C ALA A 627 6.92 45.29 -34.64
N VAL A 628 7.01 43.96 -34.59
CA VAL A 628 7.93 43.17 -35.43
C VAL A 628 7.57 43.31 -36.91
N PHE A 629 6.29 43.25 -37.27
CA PHE A 629 5.82 43.46 -38.64
C PHE A 629 6.21 44.84 -39.18
N VAL A 630 6.00 45.91 -38.40
CA VAL A 630 6.34 47.29 -38.79
C VAL A 630 7.86 47.49 -38.95
N LEU A 631 8.66 46.82 -38.11
CA LEU A 631 10.13 46.87 -38.21
C LEU A 631 10.68 46.06 -39.40
N LEU A 632 10.12 44.88 -39.68
CA LEU A 632 10.55 44.00 -40.78
C LEU A 632 10.12 44.53 -42.16
N THR A 633 8.94 45.13 -42.26
CA THR A 633 8.44 45.72 -43.51
C THR A 633 9.10 47.06 -43.85
N GLY A 634 9.96 47.60 -42.98
CA GLY A 634 10.66 48.86 -43.19
C GLY A 634 9.77 50.11 -43.07
N LEU A 635 8.51 49.94 -42.64
CA LEU A 635 7.55 51.02 -42.40
C LEU A 635 8.03 51.98 -41.29
N LEU A 636 8.83 51.48 -40.36
CA LEU A 636 9.54 52.28 -39.35
C LEU A 636 11.06 52.05 -39.47
N LYS A 637 11.80 53.06 -39.91
CA LYS A 637 13.27 52.98 -40.01
C LYS A 637 13.91 53.15 -38.63
N ILE A 638 14.81 52.24 -38.25
CA ILE A 638 15.56 52.29 -36.98
C ILE A 638 16.35 53.61 -36.85
N SER A 639 16.79 54.20 -37.96
CA SER A 639 17.44 55.52 -37.98
C SER A 639 16.52 56.65 -37.51
N TYR A 640 15.22 56.60 -37.85
CA TYR A 640 14.23 57.58 -37.41
C TYR A 640 13.90 57.42 -35.92
N LEU A 641 13.84 56.18 -35.44
CA LEU A 641 13.70 55.88 -34.01
C LEU A 641 14.88 56.44 -33.19
N LYS A 642 16.12 56.21 -33.66
CA LYS A 642 17.34 56.77 -33.07
C LYS A 642 17.34 58.31 -33.09
N TYR A 643 16.90 58.91 -34.19
CA TYR A 643 16.78 60.36 -34.34
C TYR A 643 15.80 60.95 -33.31
N LEU A 644 14.60 60.38 -33.19
CA LEU A 644 13.59 60.82 -32.22
C LEU A 644 14.09 60.66 -30.77
N LEU A 645 14.62 59.48 -30.41
CA LEU A 645 15.14 59.24 -29.06
C LEU A 645 16.28 60.19 -28.68
N ALA A 646 17.18 60.50 -29.63
CA ALA A 646 18.28 61.43 -29.41
C ALA A 646 17.79 62.87 -29.19
N HIS A 647 16.73 63.29 -29.88
CA HIS A 647 16.20 64.66 -29.80
C HIS A 647 15.12 64.87 -28.73
N THR A 648 14.58 63.81 -28.13
CA THR A 648 13.66 63.91 -26.99
C THR A 648 14.35 63.75 -25.64
N SER A 649 15.68 63.59 -25.60
CA SER A 649 16.49 63.50 -24.37
C SER A 649 16.28 64.70 -23.45
N ALA A 650 15.89 64.45 -22.18
CA ALA A 650 15.64 65.51 -21.20
C ALA A 650 16.81 66.48 -21.03
N GLY A 651 18.06 65.98 -21.17
CA GLY A 651 19.26 66.80 -21.15
C GLY A 651 19.37 67.76 -22.35
N ARG A 652 18.92 67.37 -23.55
CA ARG A 652 18.97 68.25 -24.74
C ARG A 652 17.78 69.20 -24.84
N ILE A 653 16.65 68.86 -24.23
CA ILE A 653 15.49 69.77 -24.11
C ILE A 653 15.81 70.89 -23.10
N ALA A 654 16.42 70.54 -21.96
CA ALA A 654 16.84 71.52 -20.94
C ALA A 654 17.95 72.46 -21.42
N LEU A 655 18.83 71.99 -22.33
CA LEU A 655 19.90 72.77 -22.94
C LEU A 655 19.48 73.56 -24.19
N GLY A 656 18.20 73.49 -24.60
CA GLY A 656 17.69 74.23 -25.77
C GLY A 656 18.12 73.70 -27.14
N ASP A 657 18.74 72.52 -27.19
CA ASP A 657 19.41 71.96 -28.37
C ASP A 657 18.51 70.98 -29.16
N SER A 658 17.19 71.11 -28.97
CA SER A 658 16.17 70.22 -29.55
C SER A 658 15.48 70.90 -30.73
N ALA A 659 15.53 70.30 -31.92
CA ALA A 659 14.92 70.84 -33.15
C ALA A 659 13.37 70.82 -33.19
N LEU A 660 12.72 70.35 -32.12
CA LEU A 660 11.26 70.20 -32.02
C LEU A 660 10.63 71.50 -31.50
N ARG A 661 10.07 72.32 -32.39
CA ARG A 661 9.37 73.57 -32.03
C ARG A 661 7.87 73.32 -31.74
N PRO A 662 7.32 73.77 -30.60
CA PRO A 662 5.87 73.78 -30.40
C PRO A 662 5.21 74.88 -31.24
N MET A 663 4.07 74.58 -31.87
CA MET A 663 3.27 75.58 -32.57
C MET A 663 2.36 76.31 -31.58
N ASN A 664 2.51 77.64 -31.46
CA ASN A 664 1.57 78.49 -30.74
C ASN A 664 0.27 78.58 -31.55
N MET A 665 -0.85 78.19 -30.94
CA MET A 665 -2.17 78.34 -31.53
C MET A 665 -2.66 79.77 -31.30
N SER A 666 -2.38 80.67 -32.24
CA SER A 666 -2.94 82.02 -32.21
C SER A 666 -4.41 82.00 -32.66
N VAL A 667 -5.22 82.66 -31.86
CA VAL A 667 -6.65 82.89 -32.08
C VAL A 667 -6.84 83.87 -33.24
N MET A 668 -7.58 83.42 -34.25
CA MET A 668 -8.48 84.15 -35.16
C MET A 668 -8.15 85.62 -35.49
N GLN A 669 -7.69 85.88 -36.72
CA GLN A 669 -8.05 87.12 -37.43
C GLN A 669 -8.04 86.92 -38.96
N THR A 670 -9.14 87.37 -39.56
CA THR A 670 -9.56 87.20 -40.95
C THR A 670 -8.78 88.07 -41.94
N THR A 671 -8.41 87.44 -43.06
CA THR A 671 -8.01 87.91 -44.40
C THR A 671 -8.21 89.40 -44.76
N SER A 672 -7.22 90.00 -45.45
CA SER A 672 -7.29 90.18 -46.91
C SER A 672 -6.01 90.74 -47.59
N LYS A 673 -5.76 90.22 -48.80
CA LYS A 673 -5.22 90.85 -50.03
C LYS A 673 -3.75 91.32 -50.14
N ALA A 674 -3.00 90.46 -50.86
CA ALA A 674 -2.43 90.68 -52.20
C ALA A 674 -1.18 91.56 -52.42
N ARG A 675 -0.25 90.94 -53.17
CA ARG A 675 0.58 91.47 -54.29
C ARG A 675 2.05 91.78 -53.99
N GLY A 676 2.91 91.25 -54.86
CA GLY A 676 4.13 91.91 -55.32
C GLY A 676 5.45 91.47 -54.71
N ASP A 677 6.27 90.87 -55.56
CA ASP A 677 7.73 91.05 -55.72
C ASP A 677 8.73 90.58 -54.63
N GLU A 678 9.57 89.65 -55.10
CA GLU A 678 11.04 89.59 -55.06
C GLU A 678 11.85 90.26 -53.91
N VAL A 679 12.94 89.56 -53.55
CA VAL A 679 14.24 90.06 -53.05
C VAL A 679 14.68 89.56 -51.64
N GLU A 680 15.82 88.86 -51.71
CA GLU A 680 16.96 88.71 -50.78
C GLU A 680 16.85 88.30 -49.30
N TRP A 681 17.78 87.37 -49.04
CA TRP A 681 18.45 87.02 -47.81
C TRP A 681 18.85 88.19 -46.91
N ALA A 682 18.68 87.99 -45.61
CA ALA A 682 19.54 88.60 -44.61
C ALA A 682 19.69 87.66 -43.39
N ASP A 683 20.91 87.14 -43.22
CA ASP A 683 21.42 86.64 -41.96
C ASP A 683 21.43 87.75 -40.90
N GLY A 684 21.18 87.39 -39.63
CA GLY A 684 21.34 88.31 -38.51
C GLY A 684 21.07 87.65 -37.14
N PRO A 685 22.01 87.69 -36.17
CA PRO A 685 22.05 86.82 -35.00
C PRO A 685 21.35 87.41 -33.77
N GLY A 686 20.96 86.55 -32.81
CA GLY A 686 20.44 87.00 -31.52
C GLY A 686 20.43 85.90 -30.46
N ARG A 687 21.55 85.75 -29.74
CA ARG A 687 21.57 85.11 -28.41
C ARG A 687 21.07 86.13 -27.39
N THR A 688 20.02 85.79 -26.65
CA THR A 688 19.64 86.49 -25.41
C THR A 688 19.77 85.52 -24.24
N PRO A 689 20.55 85.84 -23.18
CA PRO A 689 20.60 85.06 -21.96
C PRO A 689 19.39 85.40 -21.08
N VAL A 690 18.76 84.40 -20.47
CA VAL A 690 17.76 84.61 -19.42
C VAL A 690 18.41 84.29 -18.08
N TRP A 691 18.53 85.31 -17.24
CA TRP A 691 18.92 85.21 -15.84
C TRP A 691 17.72 84.74 -15.01
N MET A 692 17.95 83.83 -14.05
CA MET A 692 17.00 83.53 -12.99
C MET A 692 17.15 84.59 -11.88
N GLU A 693 16.08 85.33 -11.64
CA GLU A 693 15.97 86.32 -10.58
C GLU A 693 15.44 85.65 -9.32
N ALA A 694 16.21 85.72 -8.24
CA ALA A 694 15.80 85.34 -6.91
C ALA A 694 15.06 86.53 -6.26
N ALA A 695 13.82 86.30 -5.87
CA ALA A 695 13.07 87.12 -4.91
C ALA A 695 12.57 86.13 -3.85
N GLY A 696 12.61 86.38 -2.55
CA GLY A 696 12.81 87.59 -1.79
C GLY A 696 12.18 87.28 -0.42
N GLU A 697 12.96 87.52 0.62
CA GLU A 697 12.70 87.27 2.03
C GLU A 697 11.62 88.23 2.59
N HIS A 698 10.76 87.75 3.49
CA HIS A 698 10.03 88.60 4.42
C HIS A 698 9.91 87.91 5.78
N ASP A 699 10.58 88.53 6.76
CA ASP A 699 10.54 88.29 8.21
C ASP A 699 9.12 88.29 8.80
N TYR A 700 8.91 87.48 9.85
CA TYR A 700 8.29 87.94 11.11
C TYR A 700 8.69 87.02 12.29
N GLU A 701 9.52 87.61 13.16
CA GLU A 701 9.68 87.48 14.61
C GLU A 701 8.98 86.39 15.46
N GLN A 702 9.82 85.82 16.34
CA GLN A 702 9.71 85.70 17.80
C GLN A 702 9.10 84.45 18.49
N LYS A 703 9.91 84.01 19.50
CA LYS A 703 9.65 83.15 20.67
C LYS A 703 9.58 81.65 20.36
N GLY A 704 10.33 80.75 20.99
CA GLY A 704 11.17 80.79 22.17
C GLY A 704 11.09 79.42 22.85
N ILE A 705 12.21 78.98 23.44
CA ILE A 705 12.29 78.15 24.66
C ILE A 705 12.03 76.62 24.54
N PHE A 706 13.16 75.91 24.69
CA PHE A 706 13.44 74.71 25.52
C PHE A 706 12.95 73.29 25.18
N SER A 707 13.92 72.39 25.45
CA SER A 707 13.80 71.06 26.11
C SER A 707 13.40 69.89 25.21
N ALA A 708 14.32 69.02 24.78
CA ALA A 708 15.11 68.01 25.50
C ALA A 708 14.42 66.63 25.59
N VAL A 709 15.28 65.59 25.62
CA VAL A 709 15.04 64.21 26.10
C VAL A 709 14.29 63.33 25.09
N SER A 710 14.63 62.07 24.81
CA SER A 710 15.72 61.13 25.15
C SER A 710 15.36 59.84 24.41
N THR A 711 16.35 58.98 24.13
CA THR A 711 16.35 57.49 24.13
C THR A 711 15.01 56.74 23.87
N ARG A 712 14.93 55.64 23.13
CA ARG A 712 15.75 54.42 23.25
C ARG A 712 15.19 53.39 22.26
N ASP A 713 16.05 52.42 21.98
CA ASP A 713 15.79 51.10 21.39
C ASP A 713 14.47 50.43 21.80
N GLN A 714 13.90 49.64 20.87
CA GLN A 714 13.72 48.17 20.95
C GLN A 714 12.56 47.72 20.04
N TYR A 715 12.87 47.07 18.92
CA TYR A 715 12.67 45.64 18.62
C TYR A 715 12.91 45.36 17.13
#